data_AF-E0N7S5-F1
#
_entry.id   AF-E0N7S5-F1
#
_cell.length_a   1.000
_cell.length_b   1.000
_cell.length_c   1.000
_cell.angle_alpha   90.00
_cell.angle_beta   90.00
_cell.angle_gamma   90.00
#
_symmetry.space_group_name_H-M   'P 1'
#
loop_
_entity.id
_entity.type
_entity.pdbx_description
1 polymer ?
#
loop_
_entity_poly.entity_id
_entity_poly.type
_entity_poly.pdbx_seq_one_letter_code
_entity_poly.pdbx_strand_id
1 'polypeptide(L)'
;MAVDYVYDKTKLTDDEITRLKKLRDKTSEYWKKETYLITGDNPKVPSVPALYPRTYQFENINNSKKISFYDQKYTEDYLVGFARGLGVAKRNGDTEEPIRKYFKECFNTRIREESNCKTEKFTHLGLAVYSNIFSLGPQIKNSHINSEILSVGNYIEWLRPTLNKLTGWQEQLYSGLDPFHYIDVTDNSHVIGQTISLDQFRLENSLWEPRWDSDVGELKTTNADIRFNTKSESLLVKEDYAGGARFRFAYGLKDKVPETPVLTFEKNITGTSDIIFENPIDDLKSLDGHQIIKVNGTADKHAFRLSGKHQKGIYTLSLQQRPEGFFTKVQERDDIAIYAQQAQAANTLFALRLNDKNSDIFDRTLPRKGLWLRVIDGHSNQWVQGKTAPVEGYRKGVQLGGEVFTWQNESNQLSIGLMGGQAEQRSTFRNPDTDNLTTGNVKGFGAGVYATWHQLQDKQTGAYIDSWVQYQRFRHRINTEDATERFTSKGITASIEAGYNALLAEHFTKKGNRVRFYLQPQAQLTYLGVNGKFSDSENAHVNLLGSRQLQSRVGVQAKAQFSLYKNIAIEPFAAVNALYHNKPFGVEMDGERRVINNKTAIESQLGVAVKIKSHLTLQATFNRQTGKHHQTKQGALNLQWTF
;
A
#
# COMPACT_ATOMS: atom_id res chain seq x y z
N MET A 1 16.21 2.51 18.51
CA MET A 1 15.22 3.01 19.49
C MET A 1 15.18 4.52 19.32
N ALA A 2 14.04 5.10 18.93
CA ALA A 2 13.91 6.55 18.93
C ALA A 2 14.05 7.02 20.38
N VAL A 3 15.07 7.82 20.65
CA VAL A 3 15.31 8.38 21.98
C VAL A 3 14.31 9.51 22.16
N ASP A 4 13.56 9.50 23.26
CA ASP A 4 12.73 10.65 23.64
C ASP A 4 13.61 11.90 23.69
N TYR A 5 13.06 13.05 23.32
CA TYR A 5 13.85 14.27 23.36
C TYR A 5 14.30 14.56 24.80
N VAL A 6 15.61 14.70 25.01
CA VAL A 6 16.22 15.06 26.31
C VAL A 6 17.12 16.28 26.12
N TYR A 7 17.11 17.19 27.10
CA TYR A 7 18.02 18.33 27.11
C TYR A 7 19.48 17.88 27.04
N ASP A 8 20.27 18.54 26.21
CA ASP A 8 21.70 18.30 26.12
C ASP A 8 22.42 18.95 27.31
N LYS A 9 22.57 18.20 28.42
CA LYS A 9 23.26 18.65 29.64
C LYS A 9 24.75 18.96 29.42
N THR A 10 25.33 18.59 28.28
CA THR A 10 26.71 19.00 27.94
C THR A 10 26.79 20.45 27.45
N LYS A 11 25.64 21.05 27.11
CA LYS A 11 25.56 22.38 26.49
C LYS A 11 24.66 23.35 27.25
N LEU A 12 23.77 22.85 28.11
CA LEU A 12 22.84 23.64 28.92
C LEU A 12 23.13 23.45 30.40
N THR A 13 23.13 24.56 31.14
CA THR A 13 23.19 24.56 32.61
C THR A 13 21.84 24.15 33.22
N ASP A 14 21.84 23.70 34.48
CA ASP A 14 20.60 23.30 35.17
C ASP A 14 19.61 24.47 35.34
N ASP A 15 20.10 25.71 35.47
CA ASP A 15 19.28 26.92 35.54
C ASP A 15 18.58 27.22 34.22
N GLU A 16 19.30 27.08 33.09
CA GLU A 16 18.73 27.25 31.75
C GLU A 16 17.67 26.19 31.46
N ILE A 17 17.94 24.93 31.81
CA ILE A 17 16.95 23.85 31.71
C ILE A 17 15.72 24.15 32.57
N THR A 18 15.91 24.63 33.80
CA THR A 18 14.81 24.99 34.70
C THR A 18 13.96 26.12 34.13
N ARG A 19 14.59 27.14 33.56
CA ARG A 19 13.90 28.24 32.87
C ARG A 19 13.11 27.76 31.65
N LEU A 20 13.72 26.93 30.81
CA LEU A 20 13.09 26.33 29.65
C LEU A 20 11.87 25.45 30.03
N LYS A 21 11.94 24.73 31.15
CA LYS A 21 10.80 23.99 31.70
C LYS A 21 9.66 24.93 32.12
N LYS A 22 9.98 26.01 32.85
CA LYS A 22 8.99 27.02 33.25
C LYS A 22 8.32 27.67 32.04
N LEU A 23 9.05 27.94 30.96
CA LEU A 23 8.47 28.49 29.74
C LEU A 23 7.49 27.55 29.04
N ARG A 24 7.65 26.23 29.18
CA ARG A 24 6.71 25.24 28.64
C ARG A 24 5.50 25.02 29.54
N ASP A 25 5.68 25.17 30.86
CA ASP A 25 4.61 25.06 31.84
C ASP A 25 3.72 26.31 31.83
N LYS A 26 2.52 26.20 31.25
CA LYS A 26 1.52 27.28 31.19
C LYS A 26 1.00 27.72 32.58
N THR A 27 1.33 27.00 33.66
CA THR A 27 1.00 27.40 35.03
C THR A 27 2.11 28.21 35.71
N SER A 28 3.28 28.31 35.08
CA SER A 28 4.44 29.03 35.61
C SER A 28 4.22 30.54 35.65
N GLU A 29 5.14 31.24 36.32
CA GLU A 29 5.15 32.69 36.37
C GLU A 29 5.24 33.37 34.99
N TYR A 30 5.71 32.69 33.95
CA TYR A 30 5.85 33.30 32.61
C TYR A 30 4.53 33.46 31.87
N TRP A 31 3.48 32.75 32.30
CA TRP A 31 2.18 32.69 31.65
C TRP A 31 1.07 33.31 32.49
N LYS A 32 1.38 33.80 33.69
CA LYS A 32 0.41 34.43 34.56
C LYS A 32 0.08 35.83 34.07
N LYS A 33 -1.21 36.19 34.09
CA LYS A 33 -1.66 37.53 33.73
C LYS A 33 -0.95 38.58 34.57
N GLU A 34 -0.78 38.34 35.87
CA GLU A 34 -0.13 39.23 36.85
C GLU A 34 1.31 39.60 36.47
N THR A 35 1.98 38.76 35.67
CA THR A 35 3.33 39.03 35.15
C THR A 35 3.36 40.15 34.12
N TYR A 36 2.24 40.36 33.42
CA TYR A 36 2.08 41.38 32.37
C TYR A 36 0.97 42.40 32.69
N LEU A 37 0.30 42.27 33.84
CA LEU A 37 -0.87 43.06 34.22
C LEU A 37 -0.47 44.29 35.01
N ILE A 38 -1.10 45.40 34.65
CA ILE A 38 -1.08 46.67 35.36
C ILE A 38 -2.20 46.66 36.41
N THR A 39 -1.86 46.76 37.69
CA THR A 39 -2.86 46.84 38.78
C THR A 39 -3.22 48.29 39.10
N GLY A 40 -4.37 48.75 38.60
CA GLY A 40 -4.97 50.02 39.00
C GLY A 40 -6.38 50.23 38.41
N ASP A 41 -7.34 50.66 39.23
CA ASP A 41 -8.72 50.99 38.82
C ASP A 41 -8.79 52.32 38.05
N ASN A 42 -8.01 52.47 36.98
CA ASN A 42 -8.10 53.61 36.09
C ASN A 42 -8.48 53.15 34.66
N PRO A 43 -9.75 53.31 34.24
CA PRO A 43 -10.21 52.88 32.92
C PRO A 43 -9.54 53.64 31.76
N LYS A 44 -8.77 54.71 32.03
CA LYS A 44 -8.05 55.47 31.02
C LYS A 44 -6.66 54.90 30.67
N VAL A 45 -6.16 53.91 31.42
CA VAL A 45 -4.83 53.31 31.19
C VAL A 45 -5.00 51.86 30.71
N PRO A 46 -4.35 51.45 29.61
CA PRO A 46 -4.37 50.06 29.18
C PRO A 46 -3.86 49.13 30.28
N SER A 47 -4.39 47.90 30.35
CA SER A 47 -4.08 46.94 31.43
C SER A 47 -2.80 46.13 31.19
N VAL A 48 -2.15 46.28 30.03
CA VAL A 48 -0.98 45.50 29.61
C VAL A 48 0.02 46.44 28.93
N PRO A 49 1.32 46.50 29.30
CA PRO A 49 2.28 47.43 28.68
C PRO A 49 2.57 47.06 27.22
N ALA A 50 2.89 48.05 26.38
CA ALA A 50 3.28 47.84 24.98
C ALA A 50 4.75 47.40 24.87
N LEU A 51 5.02 46.22 24.29
CA LEU A 51 6.38 45.66 24.20
C LEU A 51 6.97 45.81 22.78
N TYR A 52 8.04 46.60 22.68
CA TYR A 52 8.72 46.90 21.43
C TYR A 52 10.16 46.36 21.42
N PRO A 53 10.61 45.82 20.27
CA PRO A 53 12.04 45.61 20.04
C PRO A 53 12.75 46.96 19.92
N ARG A 54 14.00 47.04 20.37
CA ARG A 54 14.87 48.22 20.14
C ARG A 54 15.43 48.26 18.72
N THR A 55 15.82 47.09 18.21
CA THR A 55 16.26 46.90 16.83
C THR A 55 15.18 46.14 16.08
N TYR A 56 14.55 46.79 15.09
CA TYR A 56 13.76 46.06 14.11
C TYR A 56 14.73 45.35 13.17
N GLN A 57 14.52 44.06 12.94
CA GLN A 57 15.32 43.17 12.09
C GLN A 57 16.50 42.49 12.77
N PHE A 58 16.40 41.17 12.75
CA PHE A 58 17.51 40.23 12.84
C PHE A 58 18.36 40.44 11.58
N GLU A 59 19.61 40.90 11.72
CA GLU A 59 20.55 40.87 10.60
C GLU A 59 20.65 39.42 10.12
N ASN A 60 20.46 39.20 8.82
CA ASN A 60 20.39 37.85 8.26
C ASN A 60 21.68 37.09 8.62
N ILE A 61 21.59 36.11 9.52
CA ILE A 61 22.80 35.43 9.97
C ILE A 61 23.30 34.57 8.81
N ASN A 62 24.54 34.84 8.43
CA ASN A 62 25.24 34.32 7.28
C ASN A 62 24.89 32.85 6.92
N ASN A 63 24.29 32.76 5.74
CA ASN A 63 23.73 31.62 5.04
C ASN A 63 24.72 30.44 4.83
N SER A 64 26.02 30.68 5.01
CA SER A 64 27.08 29.68 4.81
C SER A 64 27.44 28.89 6.08
N LYS A 65 26.92 29.26 7.26
CA LYS A 65 27.26 28.60 8.53
C LYS A 65 26.04 27.99 9.20
N LYS A 66 26.17 26.74 9.68
CA LYS A 66 25.19 26.13 10.58
C LYS A 66 25.30 26.81 11.95
N ILE A 67 24.36 27.69 12.27
CA ILE A 67 24.30 28.29 13.60
C ILE A 67 23.53 27.33 14.50
N SER A 68 24.26 26.69 15.40
CA SER A 68 23.64 25.98 16.51
C SER A 68 23.52 26.96 17.68
N PHE A 69 22.38 27.03 18.38
CA PHE A 69 22.31 27.88 19.58
C PHE A 69 23.20 27.41 20.74
N TYR A 70 23.85 26.26 20.57
CA TYR A 70 24.91 25.82 21.46
C TYR A 70 26.32 26.32 21.05
N ASP A 71 26.46 26.96 19.89
CA ASP A 71 27.73 27.55 19.47
C ASP A 71 27.84 28.95 20.08
N GLN A 72 28.40 29.01 21.31
CA GLN A 72 28.56 30.23 22.08
C GLN A 72 29.15 31.40 21.28
N LYS A 73 29.98 31.12 20.27
CA LYS A 73 30.59 32.14 19.40
C LYS A 73 29.55 32.94 18.58
N TYR A 74 28.40 32.35 18.28
CA TYR A 74 27.35 32.98 17.47
C TYR A 74 26.05 33.22 18.24
N THR A 75 25.88 32.59 19.41
CA THR A 75 24.58 32.49 20.08
C THR A 75 24.65 32.61 21.60
N GLU A 76 25.69 33.26 22.14
CA GLU A 76 25.97 33.44 23.59
C GLU A 76 24.72 33.84 24.44
N ASP A 77 23.67 34.37 23.81
CA ASP A 77 22.45 34.85 24.45
C ASP A 77 21.11 34.24 23.91
N TYR A 78 21.08 33.08 23.24
CA TYR A 78 19.91 32.66 22.43
C TYR A 78 19.32 31.25 22.71
N LEU A 79 18.92 30.97 23.96
CA LEU A 79 18.14 29.75 24.30
C LEU A 79 16.73 29.73 23.68
N VAL A 80 16.15 30.93 23.56
CA VAL A 80 14.85 31.19 22.94
C VAL A 80 15.12 32.05 21.71
N GLY A 81 14.73 31.58 20.53
CA GLY A 81 14.96 32.27 19.26
C GLY A 81 14.24 33.62 19.22
N PHE A 82 12.91 33.59 19.35
CA PHE A 82 12.05 34.78 19.27
C PHE A 82 11.05 34.82 20.41
N ALA A 83 10.92 35.97 21.08
CA ALA A 83 10.03 36.13 22.23
C ALA A 83 9.10 37.34 22.07
N ARG A 84 7.80 37.04 22.15
CA ARG A 84 6.67 37.97 22.31
C ARG A 84 6.67 38.72 23.65
N GLY A 85 7.01 37.96 24.70
CA GLY A 85 6.96 38.39 26.09
C GLY A 85 8.26 38.06 26.83
N LEU A 86 8.15 37.80 28.13
CA LEU A 86 9.31 37.46 28.97
C LEU A 86 9.69 35.99 28.76
N GLY A 87 10.96 35.66 28.88
CA GLY A 87 11.47 34.30 28.66
C GLY A 87 12.91 34.26 28.19
N VAL A 88 13.46 35.39 27.75
CA VAL A 88 14.83 35.54 27.26
C VAL A 88 15.69 36.14 28.36
N ALA A 89 16.66 35.39 28.90
CA ALA A 89 17.46 35.84 30.05
C ALA A 89 18.29 37.09 29.71
N LYS A 90 18.93 37.06 28.54
CA LYS A 90 19.74 38.13 27.97
C LYS A 90 19.66 38.05 26.45
N ARG A 91 19.73 39.17 25.73
CA ARG A 91 19.96 39.25 24.27
C ARG A 91 20.54 40.61 23.90
N ASN A 92 21.63 40.62 23.13
CA ASN A 92 22.27 41.85 22.63
C ASN A 92 22.46 42.90 23.74
N GLY A 93 22.95 42.45 24.90
CA GLY A 93 23.23 43.29 26.08
C GLY A 93 22.03 43.69 26.95
N ASP A 94 20.78 43.45 26.53
CA ASP A 94 19.61 43.64 27.39
C ASP A 94 19.28 42.36 28.18
N THR A 95 18.91 42.51 29.45
CA THR A 95 18.49 41.41 30.34
C THR A 95 17.02 41.54 30.73
N GLU A 96 16.40 40.43 31.12
CA GLU A 96 14.99 40.41 31.55
C GLU A 96 14.76 40.96 32.96
N GLU A 97 15.74 40.85 33.87
CA GLU A 97 15.58 41.25 35.27
C GLU A 97 15.11 42.71 35.47
N PRO A 98 15.68 43.72 34.78
CA PRO A 98 15.23 45.10 34.90
C PRO A 98 13.78 45.28 34.45
N ILE A 99 13.33 44.53 33.44
CA ILE A 99 11.96 44.62 32.90
C ILE A 99 10.97 44.01 33.88
N ARG A 100 11.30 42.85 34.48
CA ARG A 100 10.49 42.25 35.55
C ARG A 100 10.38 43.17 36.76
N LYS A 101 11.50 43.75 37.18
CA LYS A 101 11.54 44.71 38.29
C LYS A 101 10.66 45.92 37.97
N TYR A 102 10.75 46.43 36.74
CA TYR A 102 9.92 47.54 36.28
C TYR A 102 8.42 47.24 36.33
N PHE A 103 7.98 46.08 35.81
CA PHE A 103 6.57 45.68 35.90
C PHE A 103 6.11 45.58 37.36
N LYS A 104 6.91 44.99 38.23
CA LYS A 104 6.57 44.81 39.64
C LYS A 104 6.55 46.10 40.45
N GLU A 105 7.56 46.96 40.30
CA GLU A 105 7.83 48.09 41.20
C GLU A 105 7.43 49.45 40.64
N CYS A 106 7.35 49.61 39.32
CA CYS A 106 7.05 50.90 38.68
C CYS A 106 5.69 50.92 37.99
N PHE A 107 5.21 49.77 37.51
CA PHE A 107 3.99 49.68 36.71
C PHE A 107 2.77 49.16 37.48
N ASN A 108 2.98 48.28 38.47
CA ASN A 108 1.89 47.71 39.28
C ASN A 108 1.50 48.57 40.49
N THR A 109 2.35 49.51 40.89
CA THR A 109 2.07 50.48 41.97
C THR A 109 1.72 51.83 41.34
N ARG A 110 0.51 52.33 41.64
CA ARG A 110 -0.07 53.60 41.14
C ARG A 110 0.99 54.63 40.75
N ILE A 111 0.96 55.09 39.50
CA ILE A 111 1.80 56.16 38.94
C ILE A 111 1.61 57.45 39.76
N ARG A 112 2.26 57.57 40.91
CA ARG A 112 2.44 58.80 41.68
C ARG A 112 3.79 58.73 42.38
N GLU A 113 4.60 59.73 42.05
CA GLU A 113 5.89 60.12 42.63
C GLU A 113 7.15 59.49 41.99
N GLU A 114 7.80 60.36 41.21
CA GLU A 114 9.07 60.18 40.54
C GLU A 114 10.24 60.12 41.54
N SER A 115 11.05 59.07 41.46
CA SER A 115 12.51 59.16 41.64
C SER A 115 13.22 57.90 41.13
N ASN A 116 12.61 56.72 41.25
CA ASN A 116 13.27 55.45 40.91
C ASN A 116 12.93 54.88 39.52
N CYS A 117 11.86 55.39 38.87
CA CYS A 117 11.35 54.84 37.60
C CYS A 117 11.83 55.61 36.35
N LYS A 118 12.70 56.62 36.49
CA LYS A 118 13.42 57.26 35.38
C LYS A 118 14.63 56.41 35.03
N THR A 119 14.43 55.36 34.23
CA THR A 119 15.52 54.67 33.54
C THR A 119 15.41 54.92 32.05
N GLU A 120 16.56 55.14 31.40
CA GLU A 120 16.76 55.54 29.99
C GLU A 120 16.11 54.61 28.92
N LYS A 121 15.29 53.64 29.33
CA LYS A 121 14.71 52.59 28.47
C LYS A 121 13.18 52.64 28.33
N PHE A 122 12.49 53.55 29.01
CA PHE A 122 11.02 53.59 29.09
C PHE A 122 10.50 54.99 28.76
N THR A 123 9.43 55.09 27.97
CA THR A 123 8.91 56.39 27.48
C THR A 123 8.39 57.28 28.61
N HIS A 124 8.13 58.57 28.36
CA HIS A 124 7.70 59.56 29.38
C HIS A 124 6.43 59.19 30.17
N LEU A 125 5.60 58.27 29.67
CA LEU A 125 4.41 57.75 30.34
C LEU A 125 4.63 56.34 30.95
N GLY A 126 5.77 55.73 30.67
CA GLY A 126 6.17 54.39 31.10
C GLY A 126 5.42 53.23 30.44
N LEU A 127 4.38 53.51 29.65
CA LEU A 127 3.44 52.52 29.13
C LEU A 127 3.99 51.65 27.98
N ALA A 128 5.21 51.93 27.51
CA ALA A 128 5.90 51.19 26.48
C ALA A 128 7.32 50.80 26.94
N VAL A 129 7.69 49.54 26.69
CA VAL A 129 9.02 48.99 27.00
C VAL A 129 9.75 48.68 25.70
N TYR A 130 10.95 49.23 25.54
CA TYR A 130 11.83 48.93 24.41
C TYR A 130 13.01 48.07 24.88
N SER A 131 13.12 46.84 24.37
CA SER A 131 14.22 45.93 24.72
C SER A 131 14.59 45.01 23.55
N ASN A 132 15.88 44.68 23.43
CA ASN A 132 16.38 43.70 22.46
C ASN A 132 15.89 42.27 22.75
N ILE A 133 15.36 41.99 23.96
CA ILE A 133 14.84 40.66 24.28
C ILE A 133 13.54 40.33 23.55
N PHE A 134 12.77 41.36 23.14
CA PHE A 134 11.54 41.21 22.39
C PHE A 134 11.81 41.14 20.88
N SER A 135 10.99 40.40 20.15
CA SER A 135 11.07 40.32 18.69
C SER A 135 9.68 40.45 18.07
N LEU A 136 9.55 41.33 17.08
CA LEU A 136 8.36 41.50 16.25
C LEU A 136 8.62 40.91 14.87
N GLY A 137 7.73 40.03 14.40
CA GLY A 137 7.68 39.60 12.99
C GLY A 137 9.03 39.20 12.37
N PRO A 138 9.84 38.32 13.00
CA PRO A 138 11.14 37.96 12.44
C PRO A 138 10.99 37.30 11.06
N GLN A 139 11.82 37.75 10.12
CA GLN A 139 11.99 37.14 8.80
C GLN A 139 13.32 36.37 8.77
N ILE A 140 13.25 35.07 8.54
CA ILE A 140 14.39 34.16 8.46
C ILE A 140 14.53 33.75 6.99
N LYS A 141 15.66 34.12 6.37
CA LYS A 141 15.86 33.95 4.93
C LYS A 141 17.22 33.31 4.67
N ASN A 142 17.23 32.13 4.06
CA ASN A 142 18.45 31.39 3.78
C ASN A 142 19.33 31.22 5.03
N SER A 143 18.72 30.85 6.15
CA SER A 143 19.40 30.73 7.44
C SER A 143 19.22 29.35 8.05
N HIS A 144 20.19 28.91 8.86
CA HIS A 144 20.06 27.72 9.70
C HIS A 144 19.99 28.12 11.17
N ILE A 145 18.88 27.81 11.84
CA ILE A 145 18.58 28.20 13.21
C ILE A 145 18.28 26.94 14.01
N ASN A 146 18.87 26.75 15.20
CA ASN A 146 18.69 25.51 15.94
C ASN A 146 18.56 25.69 17.46
N SER A 147 17.31 25.83 17.93
CA SER A 147 16.87 26.23 19.30
C SER A 147 16.11 25.21 20.08
N GLU A 148 16.19 25.35 21.40
CA GLU A 148 15.27 24.71 22.34
C GLU A 148 13.83 25.20 22.11
N ILE A 149 13.64 26.52 22.16
CA ILE A 149 12.37 27.18 21.85
C ILE A 149 12.63 28.14 20.71
N LEU A 150 12.06 27.85 19.54
CA LEU A 150 12.11 28.74 18.38
C LEU A 150 11.32 30.01 18.66
N SER A 151 10.12 29.88 19.22
CA SER A 151 9.22 31.02 19.47
C SER A 151 8.41 30.85 20.74
N VAL A 152 8.27 31.92 21.53
CA VAL A 152 7.34 31.99 22.66
C VAL A 152 6.51 33.26 22.65
N GLY A 153 5.19 33.12 22.67
CA GLY A 153 4.20 34.20 22.62
C GLY A 153 3.39 34.38 23.91
N ASN A 154 4.01 34.23 25.08
CA ASN A 154 3.33 34.30 26.39
C ASN A 154 2.79 35.69 26.81
N TYR A 155 3.00 36.71 25.98
CA TYR A 155 2.40 38.03 26.10
C TYR A 155 1.11 38.18 25.28
N ILE A 156 0.99 37.40 24.19
CA ILE A 156 -0.05 37.57 23.17
C ILE A 156 -1.45 37.32 23.71
N GLU A 157 -1.58 36.35 24.62
CA GLU A 157 -2.85 36.01 25.27
C GLU A 157 -3.49 37.21 25.97
N TRP A 158 -2.67 38.14 26.49
CA TRP A 158 -3.11 39.35 27.17
C TRP A 158 -3.19 40.55 26.23
N LEU A 159 -2.32 40.59 25.20
CA LEU A 159 -2.30 41.66 24.21
C LEU A 159 -3.60 41.69 23.40
N ARG A 160 -4.04 40.55 22.85
CA ARG A 160 -5.19 40.49 21.91
C ARG A 160 -6.47 41.08 22.50
N PRO A 161 -6.92 40.71 23.73
CA PRO A 161 -8.10 41.32 24.34
C PRO A 161 -7.94 42.81 24.66
N THR A 162 -6.70 43.26 24.87
CA THR A 162 -6.38 44.67 25.16
C THR A 162 -6.51 45.51 23.89
N LEU A 163 -5.96 45.05 22.76
CA LEU A 163 -6.05 45.74 21.46
C LEU A 163 -7.51 46.02 21.05
N ASN A 164 -8.42 45.06 21.30
CA ASN A 164 -9.85 45.19 20.95
C ASN A 164 -10.62 46.21 21.81
N LYS A 165 -10.02 46.75 22.89
CA LYS A 165 -10.65 47.68 23.83
C LYS A 165 -10.02 49.06 23.83
N LEU A 166 -9.01 49.29 22.99
CA LEU A 166 -8.32 50.57 22.91
C LEU A 166 -9.26 51.66 22.39
N THR A 167 -9.15 52.86 22.95
CA THR A 167 -9.87 54.04 22.47
C THR A 167 -8.98 55.28 22.46
N GLY A 168 -9.09 56.10 21.43
CA GLY A 168 -8.44 57.41 21.35
C GLY A 168 -6.91 57.32 21.37
N TRP A 169 -6.25 58.05 22.28
CA TRP A 169 -4.77 58.09 22.34
C TRP A 169 -4.13 56.73 22.63
N GLN A 170 -4.87 55.78 23.21
CA GLN A 170 -4.38 54.43 23.48
C GLN A 170 -4.03 53.69 22.19
N GLU A 171 -4.76 53.94 21.09
CA GLU A 171 -4.46 53.34 19.78
C GLU A 171 -3.08 53.76 19.27
N GLN A 172 -2.66 55.01 19.56
CA GLN A 172 -1.33 55.50 19.19
C GLN A 172 -0.22 54.79 19.97
N LEU A 173 -0.45 54.41 21.23
CA LEU A 173 0.55 53.70 22.05
C LEU A 173 0.90 52.32 21.48
N TYR A 174 -0.08 51.62 20.89
CA TYR A 174 0.11 50.31 20.25
C TYR A 174 0.26 50.43 18.73
N SER A 175 0.30 51.65 18.18
CA SER A 175 0.48 51.86 16.74
C SER A 175 1.84 51.32 16.32
N GLY A 176 1.85 50.34 15.41
CA GLY A 176 3.07 49.65 14.97
C GLY A 176 3.40 48.37 15.74
N LEU A 177 2.64 48.00 16.78
CA LEU A 177 2.63 46.63 17.26
C LEU A 177 1.79 45.79 16.32
N ASP A 178 2.41 44.82 15.67
CA ASP A 178 1.65 43.82 14.95
C ASP A 178 0.75 43.08 15.97
N PRO A 179 -0.58 43.03 15.74
CA PRO A 179 -1.50 42.25 16.56
C PRO A 179 -1.21 40.74 16.50
N PHE A 180 -0.45 40.29 15.50
CA PHE A 180 -0.02 38.91 15.32
C PHE A 180 1.48 38.77 15.61
N HIS A 181 1.82 37.91 16.56
CA HIS A 181 3.18 37.38 16.66
C HIS A 181 3.40 36.36 15.54
N TYR A 182 3.94 36.80 14.41
CA TYR A 182 4.22 35.92 13.28
C TYR A 182 5.71 35.66 13.07
N ILE A 183 6.05 34.52 12.47
CA ILE A 183 7.40 34.20 11.99
C ILE A 183 7.31 33.83 10.51
N ASP A 184 8.15 34.45 9.68
CA ASP A 184 8.30 34.12 8.26
C ASP A 184 9.65 33.41 8.04
N VAL A 185 9.61 32.18 7.52
CA VAL A 185 10.80 31.38 7.19
C VAL A 185 10.79 31.06 5.69
N THR A 186 11.75 31.60 4.95
CA THR A 186 11.82 31.52 3.49
C THR A 186 13.22 31.18 2.97
N ASP A 187 13.35 31.02 1.65
CA ASP A 187 14.62 30.95 0.93
C ASP A 187 15.55 29.81 1.36
N ASN A 188 15.06 28.57 1.43
CA ASN A 188 15.84 27.38 1.80
C ASN A 188 16.41 27.45 3.23
N SER A 189 15.64 28.04 4.14
CA SER A 189 16.00 28.08 5.56
C SER A 189 15.74 26.73 6.23
N HIS A 190 16.47 26.47 7.30
CA HIS A 190 16.26 25.31 8.16
C HIS A 190 16.21 25.75 9.61
N VAL A 191 15.02 25.69 10.22
CA VAL A 191 14.78 26.08 11.61
C VAL A 191 14.47 24.86 12.47
N ILE A 192 15.07 24.77 13.66
CA ILE A 192 14.82 23.72 14.63
C ILE A 192 14.38 24.38 15.94
N GLY A 193 13.31 23.88 16.55
CA GLY A 193 12.88 24.31 17.87
C GLY A 193 11.37 24.37 18.05
N GLN A 194 10.96 24.44 19.31
CA GLN A 194 9.56 24.46 19.71
C GLN A 194 8.90 25.82 19.44
N THR A 195 7.65 25.84 18.99
CA THR A 195 6.81 27.04 19.04
C THR A 195 5.80 26.93 20.17
N ILE A 196 5.64 27.99 20.97
CA ILE A 196 4.69 28.02 22.09
C ILE A 196 3.87 29.30 22.01
N SER A 197 2.58 29.17 21.73
CA SER A 197 1.65 30.29 21.51
C SER A 197 2.12 31.22 20.39
N LEU A 198 2.57 30.67 19.26
CA LEU A 198 2.88 31.44 18.06
C LEU A 198 1.59 31.76 17.30
N ASP A 199 1.32 33.01 16.94
CA ASP A 199 0.06 33.38 16.30
C ASP A 199 0.01 32.97 14.84
N GLN A 200 1.10 33.18 14.11
CA GLN A 200 1.18 32.83 12.70
C GLN A 200 2.58 32.33 12.36
N PHE A 201 2.65 31.24 11.59
CA PHE A 201 3.90 30.71 11.07
C PHE A 201 3.78 30.55 9.57
N ARG A 202 4.54 31.35 8.82
CA ARG A 202 4.72 31.16 7.39
C ARG A 202 6.02 30.40 7.13
N LEU A 203 5.90 29.25 6.48
CA LEU A 203 7.02 28.40 6.09
C LEU A 203 6.98 28.21 4.58
N GLU A 204 7.98 28.70 3.88
CA GLU A 204 8.05 28.69 2.43
C GLU A 204 9.41 28.19 1.93
N ASN A 205 9.41 27.18 1.06
CA ASN A 205 10.63 26.60 0.48
C ASN A 205 11.70 26.28 1.54
N SER A 206 11.30 25.78 2.70
CA SER A 206 12.14 25.70 3.90
C SER A 206 11.75 24.51 4.78
N LEU A 207 12.63 24.14 5.72
CA LEU A 207 12.47 23.03 6.65
C LEU A 207 12.28 23.53 8.08
N TRP A 208 11.28 23.00 8.78
CA TRP A 208 11.12 23.14 10.22
C TRP A 208 11.18 21.77 10.91
N GLU A 209 12.04 21.65 11.93
CA GLU A 209 12.06 20.52 12.85
C GLU A 209 11.52 20.95 14.22
N PRO A 210 10.22 20.71 14.52
CA PRO A 210 9.67 21.02 15.83
C PRO A 210 10.36 20.21 16.93
N ARG A 211 10.45 20.80 18.12
CA ARG A 211 10.85 20.09 19.35
C ARG A 211 9.66 20.07 20.31
N TRP A 212 9.48 18.97 21.04
CA TRP A 212 8.36 18.80 21.98
C TRP A 212 6.99 19.08 21.33
N ASP A 213 5.98 19.38 22.15
CA ASP A 213 4.67 19.82 21.69
C ASP A 213 4.74 21.28 21.22
N SER A 214 4.60 21.49 19.91
CA SER A 214 4.58 22.82 19.30
C SER A 214 3.15 23.24 19.01
N ASP A 215 2.83 24.53 19.24
CA ASP A 215 1.55 25.09 18.84
C ASP A 215 1.71 26.35 17.96
N VAL A 216 0.80 26.49 16.99
CA VAL A 216 0.70 27.60 16.05
C VAL A 216 -0.78 27.98 15.89
N GLY A 217 -1.07 29.27 15.79
CA GLY A 217 -2.38 29.78 15.39
C GLY A 217 -2.64 29.44 13.92
N GLU A 218 -2.17 30.31 13.04
CA GLU A 218 -2.28 30.17 11.59
C GLU A 218 -0.98 29.61 10.98
N LEU A 219 -1.03 28.42 10.36
CA LEU A 219 0.10 27.82 9.67
C LEU A 219 -0.04 28.01 8.15
N LYS A 220 0.86 28.80 7.55
CA LYS A 220 0.92 29.03 6.10
C LYS A 220 2.11 28.28 5.51
N THR A 221 1.84 27.31 4.65
CA THR A 221 2.89 26.47 4.06
C THR A 221 2.91 26.56 2.54
N THR A 222 4.11 26.69 1.97
CA THR A 222 4.30 26.65 0.51
C THR A 222 5.60 25.92 0.19
N ASN A 223 5.49 24.70 -0.35
CA ASN A 223 6.64 23.80 -0.57
C ASN A 223 7.51 23.68 0.70
N ALA A 224 6.84 23.47 1.83
CA ALA A 224 7.45 23.42 3.15
C ALA A 224 7.64 21.98 3.63
N ASP A 225 8.74 21.71 4.32
CA ASP A 225 8.97 20.45 5.03
C ASP A 225 8.84 20.68 6.54
N ILE A 226 8.06 19.85 7.21
CA ILE A 226 7.95 19.83 8.68
C ILE A 226 8.32 18.43 9.13
N ARG A 227 9.45 18.29 9.83
CA ARG A 227 10.08 16.99 10.10
C ARG A 227 10.11 16.68 11.59
N PHE A 228 9.36 15.66 11.98
CA PHE A 228 9.32 15.11 13.32
C PHE A 228 10.42 14.05 13.48
N ASN A 229 11.39 14.36 14.32
CA ASN A 229 12.56 13.56 14.63
C ASN A 229 12.27 12.50 15.72
N THR A 230 11.37 12.79 16.67
CA THR A 230 11.13 11.94 17.84
C THR A 230 9.64 11.74 18.12
N LYS A 231 9.31 10.68 18.88
CA LYS A 231 7.91 10.37 19.27
C LYS A 231 7.31 11.37 20.26
N SER A 232 8.15 12.17 20.93
CA SER A 232 7.76 13.22 21.88
C SER A 232 7.35 14.54 21.21
N GLU A 233 7.45 14.62 19.88
CA GLU A 233 7.07 15.82 19.15
C GLU A 233 5.63 15.75 18.66
N SER A 234 4.95 16.88 18.72
CA SER A 234 3.60 17.05 18.17
C SER A 234 3.42 18.48 17.66
N LEU A 235 2.41 18.68 16.82
CA LEU A 235 2.02 19.98 16.31
C LEU A 235 0.52 20.19 16.44
N LEU A 236 0.14 21.29 17.09
CA LEU A 236 -1.22 21.81 17.17
C LEU A 236 -1.36 23.06 16.29
N VAL A 237 -2.30 23.03 15.34
CA VAL A 237 -2.69 24.18 14.51
C VAL A 237 -4.10 24.61 14.91
N LYS A 238 -4.25 25.86 15.36
CA LYS A 238 -5.49 26.35 15.99
C LYS A 238 -6.47 26.99 15.00
N GLU A 239 -5.97 27.48 13.86
CA GLU A 239 -6.78 28.10 12.81
C GLU A 239 -6.93 27.20 11.59
N ASP A 240 -7.68 27.66 10.57
CA ASP A 240 -7.85 26.93 9.32
C ASP A 240 -6.48 26.69 8.62
N TYR A 241 -6.34 25.53 7.98
CA TYR A 241 -5.11 25.12 7.30
C TYR A 241 -5.36 24.83 5.82
N ALA A 242 -4.60 25.48 4.93
CA ALA A 242 -4.78 25.38 3.47
C ALA A 242 -3.90 24.32 2.79
N GLY A 243 -3.23 23.45 3.56
CA GLY A 243 -2.35 22.41 3.02
C GLY A 243 -1.03 22.95 2.45
N GLY A 244 -0.35 22.13 1.67
CA GLY A 244 0.89 22.51 0.98
C GLY A 244 2.21 22.19 1.71
N ALA A 245 2.14 21.43 2.82
CA ALA A 245 3.33 20.92 3.51
C ALA A 245 3.61 19.44 3.21
N ARG A 246 4.86 19.07 3.41
CA ARG A 246 5.34 17.69 3.52
C ARG A 246 5.68 17.42 4.99
N PHE A 247 4.84 16.64 5.66
CA PHE A 247 5.08 16.22 7.04
C PHE A 247 5.91 14.94 7.04
N ARG A 248 7.14 15.02 7.55
CA ARG A 248 8.11 13.93 7.58
C ARG A 248 8.22 13.33 8.96
N PHE A 249 8.28 12.00 9.03
CA PHE A 249 8.44 11.24 10.25
C PHE A 249 9.74 10.44 10.16
N ALA A 250 10.74 10.86 10.94
CA ALA A 250 12.04 10.19 10.99
C ALA A 250 12.05 8.99 11.96
N TYR A 251 10.99 8.78 12.74
CA TYR A 251 10.86 7.67 13.69
C TYR A 251 9.75 6.70 13.27
N GLY A 252 9.81 5.47 13.79
CA GLY A 252 8.77 4.46 13.57
C GLY A 252 7.56 4.69 14.46
N LEU A 253 6.36 4.68 13.89
CA LEU A 253 5.11 4.92 14.60
C LEU A 253 4.68 3.82 15.58
N LYS A 254 5.27 2.62 15.48
CA LYS A 254 4.90 1.44 16.29
C LYS A 254 5.03 1.66 17.81
N ASP A 255 5.88 2.61 18.21
CA ASP A 255 6.16 2.90 19.61
C ASP A 255 5.25 4.03 20.16
N LYS A 256 4.38 4.63 19.34
CA LYS A 256 3.35 5.58 19.77
C LYS A 256 2.06 4.85 20.12
N VAL A 257 1.36 5.33 21.14
CA VAL A 257 0.00 4.87 21.45
C VAL A 257 -0.89 5.19 20.23
N PRO A 258 -1.65 4.22 19.69
CA PRO A 258 -2.40 4.38 18.44
C PRO A 258 -3.35 5.59 18.43
N GLU A 259 -3.87 5.99 19.59
CA GLU A 259 -4.84 7.09 19.75
C GLU A 259 -4.17 8.46 19.96
N THR A 260 -2.84 8.54 20.00
CA THR A 260 -2.12 9.80 20.24
C THR A 260 -1.66 10.41 18.92
N PRO A 261 -2.39 11.41 18.38
CA PRO A 261 -2.03 12.04 17.12
C PRO A 261 -0.66 12.74 17.23
N VAL A 262 0.03 12.88 16.09
CA VAL A 262 1.22 13.74 15.99
C VAL A 262 0.81 15.13 15.53
N LEU A 263 -0.18 15.21 14.65
CA LEU A 263 -0.74 16.44 14.11
C LEU A 263 -2.16 16.62 14.63
N THR A 264 -2.47 17.78 15.19
CA THR A 264 -3.84 18.16 15.58
C THR A 264 -4.22 19.46 14.93
N PHE A 265 -5.35 19.47 14.22
CA PHE A 265 -5.93 20.66 13.61
C PHE A 265 -7.29 20.94 14.25
N GLU A 266 -7.43 22.13 14.85
CA GLU A 266 -8.65 22.51 15.56
C GLU A 266 -9.79 22.93 14.63
N LYS A 267 -9.47 23.46 13.44
CA LYS A 267 -10.46 23.95 12.48
C LYS A 267 -10.38 23.23 11.13
N ASN A 268 -10.80 23.90 10.04
CA ASN A 268 -10.99 23.27 8.75
C ASN A 268 -9.66 23.10 8.00
N ILE A 269 -9.60 22.05 7.19
CA ILE A 269 -8.47 21.74 6.34
C ILE A 269 -8.91 21.72 4.88
N THR A 270 -8.27 22.58 4.10
CA THR A 270 -8.42 22.65 2.65
C THR A 270 -7.10 22.33 1.96
N GLY A 271 -7.14 21.96 0.68
CA GLY A 271 -5.94 21.65 -0.09
C GLY A 271 -5.37 20.26 0.22
N THR A 272 -4.09 20.02 -0.08
CA THR A 272 -3.45 18.70 0.08
C THR A 272 -2.06 18.83 0.71
N SER A 273 -1.74 17.93 1.64
CA SER A 273 -0.42 17.76 2.23
C SER A 273 0.05 16.32 2.16
N ASP A 274 1.37 16.13 2.11
CA ASP A 274 1.97 14.80 2.01
C ASP A 274 2.48 14.33 3.38
N ILE A 275 2.23 13.06 3.70
CA ILE A 275 2.77 12.36 4.87
C ILE A 275 3.89 11.45 4.41
N ILE A 276 5.09 11.60 4.98
CA ILE A 276 6.30 10.91 4.54
C ILE A 276 6.92 10.15 5.71
N PHE A 277 7.04 8.83 5.60
CA PHE A 277 7.88 8.05 6.51
C PHE A 277 9.29 7.94 5.93
N GLU A 278 10.30 8.48 6.62
CA GLU A 278 11.68 8.52 6.10
C GLU A 278 12.37 7.15 6.16
N ASN A 279 11.96 6.31 7.10
CA ASN A 279 12.54 4.99 7.31
C ASN A 279 11.60 3.89 6.84
N PRO A 280 12.14 2.78 6.28
CA PRO A 280 11.35 1.58 5.99
C PRO A 280 10.62 1.08 7.24
N ILE A 281 9.38 0.63 7.05
CA ILE A 281 8.55 0.10 8.14
C ILE A 281 8.52 -1.43 7.98
N ASP A 282 9.22 -2.13 8.88
CA ASP A 282 9.33 -3.59 8.80
C ASP A 282 8.04 -4.31 9.22
N ASP A 283 7.31 -3.78 10.20
CA ASP A 283 6.03 -4.33 10.65
C ASP A 283 4.90 -3.36 10.29
N LEU A 284 4.38 -3.48 9.06
CA LEU A 284 3.23 -2.69 8.65
C LEU A 284 1.98 -3.07 9.45
N LYS A 285 1.83 -4.33 9.84
CA LYS A 285 0.62 -4.85 10.48
C LYS A 285 0.37 -4.18 11.83
N SER A 286 1.42 -3.89 12.59
CA SER A 286 1.29 -3.18 13.86
C SER A 286 0.74 -1.77 13.70
N LEU A 287 0.81 -1.17 12.51
CA LEU A 287 0.36 0.20 12.29
C LEU A 287 -1.11 0.32 11.94
N ASP A 288 -1.89 -0.76 11.84
CA ASP A 288 -3.30 -0.62 11.46
C ASP A 288 -4.07 0.22 12.50
N GLY A 289 -4.86 1.18 12.03
CA GLY A 289 -5.72 2.02 12.87
C GLY A 289 -5.03 3.05 13.76
N HIS A 290 -3.76 3.39 13.54
CA HIS A 290 -3.09 4.48 14.27
C HIS A 290 -3.57 5.85 13.76
N GLN A 291 -3.99 6.72 14.67
CA GLN A 291 -4.33 8.11 14.37
C GLN A 291 -3.05 8.92 14.19
N ILE A 292 -2.81 9.40 12.97
CA ILE A 292 -1.65 10.26 12.70
C ILE A 292 -2.05 11.72 12.85
N ILE A 293 -3.27 12.02 12.40
CA ILE A 293 -3.80 13.37 12.28
C ILE A 293 -5.17 13.39 12.92
N LYS A 294 -5.36 14.28 13.89
CA LYS A 294 -6.66 14.60 14.45
C LYS A 294 -7.18 15.89 13.83
N VAL A 295 -8.45 15.88 13.46
CA VAL A 295 -9.13 17.05 12.89
C VAL A 295 -10.43 17.26 13.66
N ASN A 296 -10.56 18.41 14.32
CA ASN A 296 -11.80 18.76 15.06
C ASN A 296 -12.80 19.50 14.16
N GLY A 297 -12.34 20.14 13.09
CA GLY A 297 -13.17 20.75 12.04
C GLY A 297 -13.49 19.80 10.89
N THR A 298 -13.68 20.36 9.70
CA THR A 298 -13.89 19.58 8.46
C THR A 298 -12.60 19.46 7.64
N ALA A 299 -12.44 18.38 6.86
CA ALA A 299 -11.28 18.20 6.00
C ALA A 299 -11.68 17.74 4.60
N ASP A 300 -11.07 18.34 3.58
CA ASP A 300 -11.18 17.88 2.19
C ASP A 300 -10.86 16.37 2.08
N LYS A 301 -11.51 15.69 1.12
CA LYS A 301 -11.34 14.24 0.89
C LYS A 301 -9.87 13.83 0.68
N HIS A 302 -9.06 14.74 0.16
CA HIS A 302 -7.65 14.53 -0.16
C HIS A 302 -6.74 15.49 0.61
N ALA A 303 -7.16 15.92 1.80
CA ALA A 303 -6.40 16.81 2.67
C ALA A 303 -5.01 16.24 3.01
N PHE A 304 -4.91 14.92 3.18
CA PHE A 304 -3.65 14.22 3.40
C PHE A 304 -3.55 12.95 2.59
N ARG A 305 -2.34 12.65 2.12
CA ARG A 305 -2.00 11.39 1.45
C ARG A 305 -0.60 10.92 1.85
N LEU A 306 -0.37 9.62 1.82
CA LEU A 306 0.98 9.08 1.98
C LEU A 306 1.80 9.36 0.73
N SER A 307 3.04 9.79 0.94
CA SER A 307 4.02 9.94 -0.13
C SER A 307 4.73 8.62 -0.36
N GLY A 308 4.66 8.13 -1.60
CA GLY A 308 5.27 6.85 -1.97
C GLY A 308 4.46 5.64 -1.51
N LYS A 309 5.01 4.46 -1.79
CA LYS A 309 4.39 3.18 -1.45
C LYS A 309 5.03 2.60 -0.21
N HIS A 310 4.20 2.05 0.66
CA HIS A 310 4.64 1.37 1.85
C HIS A 310 4.11 -0.05 1.80
N GLN A 311 4.91 -0.96 1.22
CA GLN A 311 4.59 -2.37 1.07
C GLN A 311 5.63 -3.23 1.78
N LYS A 312 5.18 -4.29 2.43
CA LYS A 312 6.05 -5.28 3.07
C LYS A 312 5.35 -6.62 3.13
N GLY A 313 6.00 -7.66 2.61
CA GLY A 313 5.39 -8.98 2.45
C GLY A 313 4.05 -8.89 1.73
N ILE A 314 2.99 -9.35 2.38
CA ILE A 314 1.62 -9.32 1.85
C ILE A 314 0.87 -8.02 2.12
N TYR A 315 1.43 -7.07 2.86
CA TYR A 315 0.72 -5.88 3.34
C TYR A 315 1.10 -4.63 2.56
N THR A 316 0.13 -3.73 2.42
CA THR A 316 0.32 -2.35 1.98
C THR A 316 -0.35 -1.41 2.98
N LEU A 317 0.27 -0.26 3.20
CA LEU A 317 -0.20 0.79 4.09
C LEU A 317 -0.79 1.94 3.28
N SER A 318 -1.95 2.42 3.72
CA SER A 318 -2.64 3.60 3.19
C SER A 318 -3.11 4.52 4.32
N LEU A 319 -3.63 5.71 3.98
CA LEU A 319 -4.35 6.57 4.93
C LEU A 319 -5.85 6.50 4.67
N GLN A 320 -6.61 6.28 5.73
CA GLN A 320 -8.05 6.28 5.76
C GLN A 320 -8.55 7.53 6.49
N GLN A 321 -9.38 8.32 5.81
CA GLN A 321 -10.10 9.41 6.44
C GLN A 321 -11.29 8.87 7.25
N ARG A 322 -11.42 9.33 8.49
CA ARG A 322 -12.53 9.11 9.43
C ARG A 322 -13.03 10.46 9.93
N PRO A 323 -14.24 10.55 10.56
CA PRO A 323 -14.76 11.82 11.07
C PRO A 323 -13.80 12.58 11.99
N GLU A 324 -13.03 11.84 12.80
CA GLU A 324 -12.08 12.37 13.78
C GLU A 324 -10.66 12.63 13.24
N GLY A 325 -10.42 12.39 11.94
CA GLY A 325 -9.15 12.69 11.27
C GLY A 325 -8.64 11.58 10.34
N PHE A 326 -7.32 11.40 10.27
CA PHE A 326 -6.68 10.46 9.33
C PHE A 326 -5.91 9.38 10.07
N PHE A 327 -6.21 8.14 9.70
CA PHE A 327 -5.70 6.93 10.32
C PHE A 327 -4.92 6.11 9.31
N THR A 328 -3.88 5.44 9.76
CA THR A 328 -3.25 4.38 8.98
C THR A 328 -4.23 3.23 8.77
N LYS A 329 -4.23 2.67 7.56
CA LYS A 329 -4.99 1.47 7.21
C LYS A 329 -4.06 0.49 6.53
N VAL A 330 -4.00 -0.72 7.08
CA VAL A 330 -3.19 -1.81 6.56
C VAL A 330 -4.12 -2.79 5.84
N GLN A 331 -3.80 -3.11 4.60
CA GLN A 331 -4.57 -4.04 3.79
C GLN A 331 -3.66 -5.04 3.10
N GLU A 332 -4.17 -6.23 2.82
CA GLU A 332 -3.45 -7.19 2.00
C GLU A 332 -3.35 -6.68 0.56
N ARG A 333 -2.19 -6.80 -0.06
CA ARG A 333 -1.94 -6.42 -1.45
C ARG A 333 -2.85 -7.20 -2.40
N ASP A 334 -3.33 -6.56 -3.45
CA ASP A 334 -4.31 -7.16 -4.38
C ASP A 334 -3.68 -8.10 -5.41
N ASP A 335 -2.39 -7.90 -5.72
CA ASP A 335 -1.60 -8.75 -6.59
C ASP A 335 -1.42 -10.19 -6.06
N ILE A 336 -1.53 -10.41 -4.75
CA ILE A 336 -1.57 -11.74 -4.12
C ILE A 336 -2.60 -12.66 -4.80
N ALA A 337 -3.76 -12.11 -5.12
CA ALA A 337 -4.83 -12.87 -5.74
C ALA A 337 -4.44 -13.33 -7.15
N ILE A 338 -3.75 -12.46 -7.90
CA ILE A 338 -3.23 -12.74 -9.24
C ILE A 338 -2.07 -13.76 -9.18
N TYR A 339 -1.14 -13.62 -8.24
CA TYR A 339 -0.05 -14.60 -8.04
C TYR A 339 -0.61 -16.01 -7.81
N ALA A 340 -1.58 -16.14 -6.91
CA ALA A 340 -2.22 -17.41 -6.59
C ALA A 340 -2.89 -18.05 -7.82
N GLN A 341 -3.66 -17.27 -8.59
CA GLN A 341 -4.32 -17.78 -9.81
C GLN A 341 -3.29 -18.17 -10.88
N GLN A 342 -2.23 -17.37 -11.07
CA GLN A 342 -1.19 -17.68 -12.06
C GLN A 342 -0.38 -18.93 -11.68
N ALA A 343 -0.21 -19.24 -10.39
CA ALA A 343 0.39 -20.49 -9.94
C ALA A 343 -0.41 -21.72 -10.40
N GLN A 344 -1.75 -21.67 -10.30
CA GLN A 344 -2.63 -22.72 -10.82
C GLN A 344 -2.58 -22.79 -12.35
N ALA A 345 -2.65 -21.64 -13.02
CA ALA A 345 -2.62 -21.55 -14.48
C ALA A 345 -1.33 -22.18 -15.05
N ALA A 346 -0.17 -21.81 -14.49
CA ALA A 346 1.12 -22.33 -14.91
C ALA A 346 1.24 -23.86 -14.79
N ASN A 347 0.44 -24.52 -13.93
CA ASN A 347 0.45 -25.98 -13.80
C ASN A 347 -0.63 -26.67 -14.64
N THR A 348 -1.72 -25.98 -15.01
CA THR A 348 -2.92 -26.62 -15.58
C THR A 348 -3.26 -26.19 -17.01
N LEU A 349 -2.61 -25.14 -17.55
CA LEU A 349 -2.89 -24.64 -18.91
C LEU A 349 -2.65 -25.67 -20.03
N PHE A 350 -1.71 -26.59 -19.83
CA PHE A 350 -1.37 -27.64 -20.78
C PHE A 350 -1.83 -29.04 -20.31
N ALA A 351 -2.82 -29.11 -19.41
CA ALA A 351 -3.39 -30.39 -18.99
C ALA A 351 -3.97 -31.15 -20.19
N LEU A 352 -3.58 -32.40 -20.34
CA LEU A 352 -3.93 -33.26 -21.47
C LEU A 352 -4.52 -34.58 -20.98
N ARG A 353 -5.52 -35.09 -21.69
CA ARG A 353 -6.16 -36.40 -21.50
C ARG A 353 -6.12 -37.18 -22.79
N LEU A 354 -6.32 -38.49 -22.69
CA LEU A 354 -6.45 -39.32 -23.89
C LEU A 354 -7.55 -38.80 -24.83
N ASN A 355 -8.74 -38.53 -24.31
CA ASN A 355 -9.88 -38.11 -25.14
C ASN A 355 -9.70 -36.72 -25.78
N ASP A 356 -8.75 -35.91 -25.29
CA ASP A 356 -8.42 -34.60 -25.86
C ASP A 356 -7.51 -34.70 -27.09
N LYS A 357 -6.71 -35.77 -27.19
CA LYS A 357 -5.77 -36.02 -28.31
C LYS A 357 -6.30 -37.02 -29.33
N ASN A 358 -7.00 -38.06 -28.85
CA ASN A 358 -7.47 -39.16 -29.68
C ASN A 358 -8.73 -39.78 -29.07
N SER A 359 -9.87 -39.58 -29.73
CA SER A 359 -11.16 -40.12 -29.28
C SER A 359 -11.43 -41.55 -29.80
N ASP A 360 -10.64 -42.06 -30.76
CA ASP A 360 -10.93 -43.30 -31.49
C ASP A 360 -9.76 -44.29 -31.50
N ILE A 361 -9.13 -44.46 -30.34
CA ILE A 361 -8.02 -45.41 -30.21
C ILE A 361 -8.42 -46.87 -30.43
N PHE A 362 -9.70 -47.24 -30.29
CA PHE A 362 -10.14 -48.64 -30.35
C PHE A 362 -10.50 -49.12 -31.75
N ASP A 363 -10.33 -48.28 -32.78
CA ASP A 363 -10.57 -48.70 -34.15
C ASP A 363 -9.41 -49.55 -34.69
N ARG A 364 -9.74 -50.68 -35.32
CA ARG A 364 -8.77 -51.70 -35.77
C ARG A 364 -8.19 -51.43 -37.18
N THR A 365 -8.51 -50.28 -37.79
CA THR A 365 -8.28 -50.06 -39.23
C THR A 365 -6.84 -49.64 -39.56
N LEU A 366 -5.92 -50.63 -39.61
CA LEU A 366 -4.47 -50.54 -39.90
C LEU A 366 -3.67 -49.67 -38.89
N PRO A 367 -2.35 -49.92 -38.74
CA PRO A 367 -1.49 -49.06 -37.93
C PRO A 367 -1.40 -47.69 -38.60
N ARG A 368 -2.01 -46.68 -37.99
CA ARG A 368 -1.95 -45.29 -38.48
C ARG A 368 -1.12 -44.43 -37.56
N LYS A 369 -0.47 -43.45 -38.15
CA LYS A 369 0.11 -42.34 -37.39
C LYS A 369 -0.95 -41.24 -37.29
N GLY A 370 -1.21 -40.79 -36.07
CA GLY A 370 -2.09 -39.67 -35.79
C GLY A 370 -1.33 -38.34 -35.68
N LEU A 371 -1.83 -37.30 -36.34
CA LEU A 371 -1.55 -35.89 -36.02
C LEU A 371 -2.78 -35.30 -35.36
N TRP A 372 -2.61 -34.54 -34.29
CA TRP A 372 -3.71 -33.84 -33.62
C TRP A 372 -3.38 -32.38 -33.35
N LEU A 373 -4.41 -31.56 -33.39
CA LEU A 373 -4.41 -30.14 -33.07
C LEU A 373 -5.57 -29.86 -32.12
N ARG A 374 -5.30 -29.16 -31.03
CA ARG A 374 -6.26 -28.80 -29.99
C ARG A 374 -6.21 -27.30 -29.75
N VAL A 375 -7.36 -26.66 -29.84
CA VAL A 375 -7.56 -25.25 -29.47
C VAL A 375 -8.46 -25.19 -28.26
N ILE A 376 -8.04 -24.45 -27.23
CA ILE A 376 -8.79 -24.27 -25.98
C ILE A 376 -9.14 -22.81 -25.77
N ASP A 377 -10.31 -22.58 -25.22
CA ASP A 377 -10.81 -21.29 -24.75
C ASP A 377 -11.57 -21.50 -23.45
N GLY A 378 -11.33 -20.69 -22.43
CA GLY A 378 -12.02 -20.88 -21.16
C GLY A 378 -12.02 -19.66 -20.26
N HIS A 379 -12.98 -19.67 -19.34
CA HIS A 379 -13.19 -18.66 -18.32
C HIS A 379 -13.25 -19.31 -16.95
N SER A 380 -12.65 -18.68 -15.94
CA SER A 380 -12.60 -19.19 -14.57
C SER A 380 -12.77 -18.10 -13.53
N ASN A 381 -13.48 -18.40 -12.45
CA ASN A 381 -13.60 -17.56 -11.27
C ASN A 381 -13.00 -18.29 -10.07
N GLN A 382 -12.13 -17.62 -9.31
CA GLN A 382 -11.38 -18.23 -8.21
C GLN A 382 -11.34 -17.32 -6.99
N TRP A 383 -11.69 -17.86 -5.82
CA TRP A 383 -11.61 -17.11 -4.56
C TRP A 383 -10.31 -17.45 -3.83
N VAL A 384 -9.57 -16.42 -3.49
CA VAL A 384 -8.30 -16.50 -2.75
C VAL A 384 -8.58 -16.15 -1.29
N GLN A 385 -7.95 -16.88 -0.36
CA GLN A 385 -8.05 -16.57 1.07
C GLN A 385 -7.66 -15.10 1.33
N GLY A 386 -8.40 -14.42 2.21
CA GLY A 386 -8.16 -13.02 2.55
C GLY A 386 -8.78 -12.01 1.57
N LYS A 387 -9.40 -12.47 0.46
CA LYS A 387 -10.04 -11.61 -0.54
C LYS A 387 -11.55 -11.81 -0.57
N THR A 388 -12.27 -10.72 -0.76
CA THR A 388 -13.74 -10.65 -0.75
C THR A 388 -14.36 -10.93 -2.13
N ALA A 389 -13.62 -10.62 -3.21
CA ALA A 389 -14.04 -10.84 -4.59
C ALA A 389 -13.27 -12.01 -5.25
N PRO A 390 -13.85 -12.67 -6.28
CA PRO A 390 -13.13 -13.64 -7.09
C PRO A 390 -12.14 -12.98 -8.05
N VAL A 391 -11.06 -13.68 -8.36
CA VAL A 391 -10.20 -13.39 -9.51
C VAL A 391 -10.80 -14.02 -10.75
N GLU A 392 -11.10 -13.20 -11.75
CA GLU A 392 -11.56 -13.65 -13.06
C GLU A 392 -10.35 -14.01 -13.92
N GLY A 393 -10.44 -15.13 -14.63
CA GLY A 393 -9.39 -15.64 -15.51
C GLY A 393 -9.97 -15.98 -16.87
N TYR A 394 -9.31 -15.54 -17.94
CA TYR A 394 -9.62 -15.92 -19.31
C TYR A 394 -8.39 -16.56 -19.95
N ARG A 395 -8.50 -17.81 -20.37
CA ARG A 395 -7.41 -18.59 -20.92
C ARG A 395 -7.69 -19.00 -22.35
N LYS A 396 -6.63 -19.05 -23.15
CA LYS A 396 -6.66 -19.60 -24.50
C LYS A 396 -5.36 -20.28 -24.82
N GLY A 397 -5.39 -21.27 -25.69
CA GLY A 397 -4.18 -22.00 -26.04
C GLY A 397 -4.36 -22.89 -27.25
N VAL A 398 -3.22 -23.27 -27.80
CA VAL A 398 -3.11 -24.21 -28.90
C VAL A 398 -2.08 -25.26 -28.52
N GLN A 399 -2.45 -26.53 -28.67
CA GLN A 399 -1.57 -27.68 -28.52
C GLN A 399 -1.61 -28.49 -29.81
N LEU A 400 -0.49 -29.09 -30.18
CA LEU A 400 -0.40 -30.00 -31.31
C LEU A 400 0.55 -31.13 -30.96
N GLY A 401 0.33 -32.28 -31.58
CA GLY A 401 1.21 -33.42 -31.43
C GLY A 401 1.02 -34.43 -32.53
N GLY A 402 2.00 -35.32 -32.64
CA GLY A 402 2.02 -36.33 -33.68
C GLY A 402 2.73 -37.59 -33.21
N GLU A 403 2.22 -38.73 -33.67
CA GLU A 403 2.81 -40.03 -33.42
C GLU A 403 4.03 -40.23 -34.33
N VAL A 404 5.18 -40.51 -33.72
CA VAL A 404 6.44 -40.76 -34.42
C VAL A 404 6.66 -42.26 -34.63
N PHE A 405 6.17 -43.07 -33.70
CA PHE A 405 6.28 -44.52 -33.69
C PHE A 405 4.95 -45.15 -33.29
N THR A 406 4.50 -46.14 -34.05
CA THR A 406 3.30 -46.91 -33.76
C THR A 406 3.61 -48.39 -34.01
N TRP A 407 3.29 -49.23 -33.04
CA TRP A 407 3.38 -50.68 -33.13
C TRP A 407 2.01 -51.28 -32.82
N GLN A 408 1.51 -52.15 -33.69
CA GLN A 408 0.19 -52.78 -33.56
C GLN A 408 0.27 -54.27 -33.89
N ASN A 409 -0.43 -55.08 -33.09
CA ASN A 409 -0.75 -56.48 -33.37
C ASN A 409 -2.29 -56.66 -33.32
N GLU A 410 -2.79 -57.86 -33.63
CA GLU A 410 -4.21 -58.25 -33.50
C GLU A 410 -4.91 -57.84 -32.18
N SER A 411 -4.19 -57.84 -31.05
CA SER A 411 -4.75 -57.63 -29.72
C SER A 411 -4.39 -56.30 -29.05
N ASN A 412 -3.34 -55.60 -29.51
CA ASN A 412 -2.83 -54.40 -28.83
C ASN A 412 -2.18 -53.41 -29.81
N GLN A 413 -2.17 -52.13 -29.44
CA GLN A 413 -1.39 -51.10 -30.11
C GLN A 413 -0.71 -50.17 -29.11
N LEU A 414 0.53 -49.79 -29.43
CA LEU A 414 1.36 -48.82 -28.72
C LEU A 414 1.74 -47.69 -29.68
N SER A 415 1.39 -46.46 -29.32
CA SER A 415 1.77 -45.24 -30.04
C SER A 415 2.65 -44.36 -29.17
N ILE A 416 3.77 -43.88 -29.70
CA ILE A 416 4.67 -42.90 -29.07
C ILE A 416 4.69 -41.65 -29.93
N GLY A 417 4.52 -40.49 -29.32
CA GLY A 417 4.45 -39.22 -30.01
C GLY A 417 5.14 -38.07 -29.30
N LEU A 418 5.30 -36.99 -30.05
CA LEU A 418 5.80 -35.71 -29.57
C LEU A 418 4.64 -34.72 -29.52
N MET A 419 4.70 -33.79 -28.57
CA MET A 419 3.69 -32.75 -28.43
C MET A 419 4.32 -31.43 -28.03
N GLY A 420 3.64 -30.34 -28.38
CA GLY A 420 4.00 -29.01 -27.96
C GLY A 420 2.81 -28.07 -28.02
N GLY A 421 2.96 -26.89 -27.43
CA GLY A 421 1.90 -25.91 -27.45
C GLY A 421 2.28 -24.58 -26.86
N GLN A 422 1.38 -23.62 -27.05
CA GLN A 422 1.42 -22.29 -26.46
C GLN A 422 0.08 -22.02 -25.79
N ALA A 423 0.10 -21.44 -24.60
CA ALA A 423 -1.09 -21.02 -23.90
C ALA A 423 -0.87 -19.67 -23.21
N GLU A 424 -1.93 -18.89 -23.08
CA GLU A 424 -1.95 -17.68 -22.29
C GLU A 424 -3.19 -17.63 -21.39
N GLN A 425 -3.06 -16.96 -20.25
CA GLN A 425 -4.18 -16.61 -19.39
C GLN A 425 -4.05 -15.16 -18.92
N ARG A 426 -5.14 -14.41 -19.10
CA ARG A 426 -5.34 -13.08 -18.53
C ARG A 426 -6.13 -13.21 -17.24
N SER A 427 -5.76 -12.43 -16.25
CA SER A 427 -6.34 -12.41 -14.92
C SER A 427 -6.78 -11.00 -14.57
N THR A 428 -7.94 -10.87 -13.93
CA THR A 428 -8.46 -9.58 -13.48
C THR A 428 -8.99 -9.75 -12.06
N PHE A 429 -8.54 -8.87 -11.16
CA PHE A 429 -9.05 -8.77 -9.80
C PHE A 429 -9.46 -7.33 -9.54
N ARG A 430 -10.70 -7.14 -9.11
CA ARG A 430 -11.25 -5.84 -8.72
C ARG A 430 -11.52 -5.87 -7.22
N ASN A 431 -10.87 -4.99 -6.48
CA ASN A 431 -11.06 -4.90 -5.05
C ASN A 431 -12.34 -4.06 -4.76
N PRO A 432 -13.39 -4.65 -4.17
CA PRO A 432 -14.63 -3.90 -3.90
C PRO A 432 -14.46 -2.84 -2.80
N ASP A 433 -13.43 -2.97 -1.95
CA ASP A 433 -13.20 -2.08 -0.81
C ASP A 433 -12.45 -0.80 -1.19
N THR A 434 -11.66 -0.84 -2.28
CA THR A 434 -10.86 0.30 -2.75
C THR A 434 -11.14 0.71 -4.18
N ASP A 435 -11.93 -0.07 -4.94
CA ASP A 435 -12.13 0.01 -6.39
C ASP A 435 -10.85 -0.17 -7.23
N ASN A 436 -9.76 -0.66 -6.62
CA ASN A 436 -8.50 -0.87 -7.32
C ASN A 436 -8.63 -2.03 -8.32
N LEU A 437 -8.02 -1.84 -9.50
CA LEU A 437 -7.96 -2.85 -10.55
C LEU A 437 -6.54 -3.44 -10.64
N THR A 438 -6.41 -4.73 -10.41
CA THR A 438 -5.17 -5.47 -10.67
C THR A 438 -5.34 -6.45 -11.83
N THR A 439 -4.42 -6.41 -12.79
CA THR A 439 -4.44 -7.29 -13.96
C THR A 439 -3.21 -8.18 -13.99
N GLY A 440 -3.38 -9.39 -14.54
CA GLY A 440 -2.32 -10.36 -14.72
C GLY A 440 -2.33 -10.94 -16.12
N ASN A 441 -1.17 -11.33 -16.61
CA ASN A 441 -1.03 -12.06 -17.84
C ASN A 441 0.12 -13.07 -17.74
N VAL A 442 -0.20 -14.34 -17.92
CA VAL A 442 0.76 -15.44 -18.00
C VAL A 442 0.77 -16.01 -19.41
N LYS A 443 1.96 -16.15 -20.00
CA LYS A 443 2.16 -16.76 -21.33
C LYS A 443 3.19 -17.85 -21.23
N GLY A 444 2.90 -19.02 -21.76
CA GLY A 444 3.83 -20.15 -21.71
C GLY A 444 3.89 -20.97 -22.96
N PHE A 445 4.97 -21.71 -23.04
CA PHE A 445 5.22 -22.75 -24.05
C PHE A 445 5.53 -24.05 -23.34
N GLY A 446 5.05 -25.15 -23.91
CA GLY A 446 5.31 -26.50 -23.43
C GLY A 446 5.77 -27.40 -24.57
N ALA A 447 6.66 -28.33 -24.27
CA ALA A 447 7.09 -29.40 -25.18
C ALA A 447 7.25 -30.70 -24.40
N GLY A 448 6.87 -31.81 -25.00
CA GLY A 448 6.82 -33.10 -24.30
C GLY A 448 6.68 -34.30 -25.22
N VAL A 449 6.60 -35.45 -24.56
CA VAL A 449 6.43 -36.76 -25.18
C VAL A 449 5.21 -37.45 -24.55
N TYR A 450 4.56 -38.31 -25.32
CA TYR A 450 3.48 -39.14 -24.82
C TYR A 450 3.57 -40.55 -25.38
N ALA A 451 3.02 -41.51 -24.63
CA ALA A 451 2.90 -42.90 -25.00
C ALA A 451 1.51 -43.41 -24.64
N THR A 452 0.83 -44.01 -25.62
CA THR A 452 -0.53 -44.55 -25.48
C THR A 452 -0.51 -46.02 -25.83
N TRP A 453 -0.91 -46.85 -24.88
CA TRP A 453 -1.14 -48.27 -25.09
C TRP A 453 -2.62 -48.57 -24.94
N HIS A 454 -3.15 -49.46 -25.78
CA HIS A 454 -4.53 -49.91 -25.66
C HIS A 454 -4.73 -51.30 -26.25
N GLN A 455 -5.74 -51.98 -25.73
CA GLN A 455 -6.19 -53.29 -26.21
C GLN A 455 -7.15 -53.11 -27.38
N LEU A 456 -6.98 -53.93 -28.41
CA LEU A 456 -7.86 -54.01 -29.57
C LEU A 456 -8.70 -55.29 -29.45
N GLN A 457 -9.93 -55.16 -28.93
CA GLN A 457 -10.89 -56.26 -28.89
C GLN A 457 -12.04 -56.06 -29.88
N ASP A 458 -12.86 -57.09 -30.04
CA ASP A 458 -14.05 -57.02 -30.88
C ASP A 458 -14.98 -55.89 -30.42
N LYS A 459 -15.69 -55.31 -31.38
CA LYS A 459 -16.64 -54.21 -31.13
C LYS A 459 -16.02 -52.95 -30.47
N GLN A 460 -14.71 -52.73 -30.65
CA GLN A 460 -14.00 -51.55 -30.15
C GLN A 460 -14.00 -51.46 -28.60
N THR A 461 -13.98 -52.59 -27.91
CA THR A 461 -13.77 -52.65 -26.46
C THR A 461 -12.29 -52.81 -26.11
N GLY A 462 -11.90 -52.43 -24.89
CA GLY A 462 -10.54 -52.68 -24.40
C GLY A 462 -10.09 -51.73 -23.30
N ALA A 463 -9.04 -52.15 -22.59
CA ALA A 463 -8.30 -51.28 -21.67
C ALA A 463 -7.39 -50.32 -22.44
N TYR A 464 -7.08 -49.18 -21.82
CA TYR A 464 -6.04 -48.27 -22.28
C TYR A 464 -5.21 -47.74 -21.12
N ILE A 465 -3.97 -47.38 -21.43
CA ILE A 465 -3.06 -46.62 -20.58
C ILE A 465 -2.48 -45.51 -21.44
N ASP A 466 -2.64 -44.27 -21.00
CA ASP A 466 -2.01 -43.10 -21.58
C ASP A 466 -1.02 -42.48 -20.61
N SER A 467 0.12 -42.04 -21.10
CA SER A 467 1.12 -41.35 -20.30
C SER A 467 1.75 -40.21 -21.07
N TRP A 468 2.07 -39.13 -20.37
CA TRP A 468 2.77 -38.00 -20.98
C TRP A 468 3.68 -37.29 -19.98
N VAL A 469 4.74 -36.68 -20.49
CA VAL A 469 5.66 -35.82 -19.74
C VAL A 469 5.97 -34.61 -20.60
N GLN A 470 5.91 -33.41 -20.02
CA GLN A 470 6.24 -32.17 -20.72
C GLN A 470 6.98 -31.19 -19.81
N TYR A 471 7.96 -30.52 -20.40
CA TYR A 471 8.61 -29.35 -19.81
C TYR A 471 7.86 -28.09 -20.24
N GLN A 472 7.64 -27.18 -19.29
CA GLN A 472 6.90 -25.95 -19.51
C GLN A 472 7.67 -24.75 -18.96
N ARG A 473 7.57 -23.62 -19.66
CA ARG A 473 8.13 -22.34 -19.23
C ARG A 473 7.12 -21.23 -19.45
N PHE A 474 6.90 -20.41 -18.42
CA PHE A 474 5.97 -19.29 -18.44
C PHE A 474 6.67 -17.98 -18.12
N ARG A 475 6.19 -16.91 -18.78
CA ARG A 475 6.48 -15.52 -18.42
C ARG A 475 5.22 -14.93 -17.81
N HIS A 476 5.40 -14.29 -16.66
CA HIS A 476 4.34 -13.67 -15.88
C HIS A 476 4.51 -12.16 -15.94
N ARG A 477 3.38 -11.47 -16.02
CA ARG A 477 3.28 -10.02 -15.89
C ARG A 477 2.09 -9.70 -15.01
N ILE A 478 2.28 -8.89 -13.99
CA ILE A 478 1.20 -8.39 -13.13
C ILE A 478 1.28 -6.87 -13.16
N ASN A 479 0.16 -6.22 -13.45
CA ASN A 479 0.07 -4.77 -13.39
C ASN A 479 -0.92 -4.41 -12.27
N THR A 480 -0.43 -3.67 -11.29
CA THR A 480 -1.24 -2.93 -10.33
C THR A 480 -1.42 -1.50 -10.86
N GLU A 481 -2.19 -0.66 -10.18
CA GLU A 481 -2.31 0.78 -10.52
C GLU A 481 -0.96 1.50 -10.55
N ASP A 482 -0.02 0.93 -9.81
CA ASP A 482 1.15 1.60 -9.30
C ASP A 482 2.46 1.02 -9.85
N ALA A 483 2.48 -0.25 -10.27
CA ALA A 483 3.68 -0.95 -10.72
C ALA A 483 3.37 -2.09 -11.71
N THR A 484 4.42 -2.54 -12.41
CA THR A 484 4.37 -3.75 -13.24
C THR A 484 5.44 -4.74 -12.81
N GLU A 485 5.02 -5.87 -12.27
CA GLU A 485 5.89 -6.98 -11.89
C GLU A 485 6.05 -7.99 -13.02
N ARG A 486 7.28 -8.49 -13.22
CA ARG A 486 7.60 -9.48 -14.25
C ARG A 486 8.50 -10.57 -13.69
N PHE A 487 8.12 -11.81 -13.89
CA PHE A 487 8.91 -12.96 -13.45
C PHE A 487 8.69 -14.18 -14.36
N THR A 488 9.41 -15.26 -14.12
CA THR A 488 9.27 -16.50 -14.90
C THR A 488 9.04 -17.70 -13.98
N SER A 489 8.25 -18.66 -14.44
CA SER A 489 8.13 -19.98 -13.83
C SER A 489 8.47 -21.06 -14.85
N LYS A 490 8.94 -22.21 -14.36
CA LYS A 490 9.28 -23.35 -15.19
C LYS A 490 9.18 -24.64 -14.40
N GLY A 491 9.01 -25.75 -15.11
CA GLY A 491 9.05 -27.07 -14.50
C GLY A 491 8.52 -28.16 -15.40
N ILE A 492 8.40 -29.35 -14.82
CA ILE A 492 7.94 -30.55 -15.50
C ILE A 492 6.55 -30.89 -14.97
N THR A 493 5.65 -31.23 -15.88
CA THR A 493 4.38 -31.88 -15.56
C THR A 493 4.35 -33.24 -16.21
N ALA A 494 3.76 -34.22 -15.54
CA ALA A 494 3.63 -35.57 -16.05
C ALA A 494 2.27 -36.14 -15.68
N SER A 495 1.74 -37.08 -16.46
CA SER A 495 0.49 -37.75 -16.14
C SER A 495 0.48 -39.18 -16.61
N ILE A 496 -0.31 -40.00 -15.92
CA ILE A 496 -0.73 -41.32 -16.34
C ILE A 496 -2.24 -41.42 -16.20
N GLU A 497 -2.93 -41.85 -17.25
CA GLU A 497 -4.37 -42.08 -17.33
C GLU A 497 -4.60 -43.53 -17.72
N ALA A 498 -5.60 -44.18 -17.12
CA ALA A 498 -6.00 -45.53 -17.48
C ALA A 498 -7.53 -45.62 -17.49
N GLY A 499 -8.07 -46.49 -18.32
CA GLY A 499 -9.50 -46.73 -18.38
C GLY A 499 -9.86 -47.94 -19.21
N TYR A 500 -11.15 -48.21 -19.34
CA TYR A 500 -11.66 -49.37 -20.06
C TYR A 500 -12.91 -49.00 -20.84
N ASN A 501 -12.93 -49.22 -22.15
CA ASN A 501 -14.10 -48.95 -22.98
C ASN A 501 -15.00 -50.18 -23.04
N ALA A 502 -16.09 -50.20 -22.25
CA ALA A 502 -17.03 -51.31 -22.20
C ALA A 502 -18.23 -51.04 -23.12
N LEU A 503 -18.59 -52.00 -23.98
CA LEU A 503 -19.82 -51.96 -24.75
C LEU A 503 -20.99 -52.38 -23.86
N LEU A 504 -22.00 -51.50 -23.72
CA LEU A 504 -23.21 -51.78 -22.96
C LEU A 504 -24.34 -52.33 -23.84
N ALA A 505 -24.49 -51.77 -25.04
CA ALA A 505 -25.57 -52.15 -25.95
C ALA A 505 -25.20 -51.84 -27.40
N GLU A 506 -25.74 -52.65 -28.31
CA GLU A 506 -25.62 -52.48 -29.77
C GLU A 506 -27.01 -52.64 -30.38
N HIS A 507 -27.42 -51.67 -31.20
CA HIS A 507 -28.73 -51.66 -31.85
C HIS A 507 -28.61 -51.28 -33.33
N PHE A 508 -29.55 -51.75 -34.14
CA PHE A 508 -29.65 -51.41 -35.56
C PHE A 508 -30.94 -50.65 -35.81
N THR A 509 -30.83 -49.45 -36.37
CA THR A 509 -31.99 -48.64 -36.74
C THR A 509 -32.74 -49.26 -37.92
N LYS A 510 -34.02 -48.90 -38.11
CA LYS A 510 -34.87 -49.37 -39.22
C LYS A 510 -34.28 -49.13 -40.63
N LYS A 511 -33.31 -48.22 -40.77
CA LYS A 511 -32.59 -47.91 -42.02
C LYS A 511 -31.23 -48.65 -42.13
N GLY A 512 -30.95 -49.61 -41.26
CA GLY A 512 -29.70 -50.40 -41.26
C GLY A 512 -28.50 -49.72 -40.57
N ASN A 513 -28.64 -48.48 -40.07
CA ASN A 513 -27.56 -47.80 -39.37
C ASN A 513 -27.33 -48.41 -37.98
N ARG A 514 -26.07 -48.63 -37.62
CA ARG A 514 -25.65 -49.21 -36.33
C ARG A 514 -25.44 -48.14 -35.26
N VAL A 515 -25.91 -48.41 -34.05
CA VAL A 515 -25.70 -47.58 -32.86
C VAL A 515 -25.06 -48.43 -31.76
N ARG A 516 -23.98 -47.96 -31.17
CA ARG A 516 -23.30 -48.61 -30.04
C ARG A 516 -23.20 -47.69 -28.84
N PHE A 517 -23.50 -48.20 -27.66
CA PHE A 517 -23.41 -47.47 -26.40
C PHE A 517 -22.24 -47.99 -25.60
N TYR A 518 -21.33 -47.10 -25.22
CA TYR A 518 -20.15 -47.42 -24.44
C TYR A 518 -20.16 -46.71 -23.09
N LEU A 519 -19.58 -47.37 -22.10
CA LEU A 519 -19.27 -46.80 -20.80
C LEU A 519 -17.79 -47.00 -20.50
N GLN A 520 -17.13 -45.89 -20.16
CA GLN A 520 -15.69 -45.83 -20.00
C GLN A 520 -15.33 -45.27 -18.62
N PRO A 521 -15.17 -46.12 -17.59
CA PRO A 521 -14.49 -45.72 -16.37
C PRO A 521 -13.05 -45.28 -16.67
N GLN A 522 -12.61 -44.21 -16.01
CA GLN A 522 -11.29 -43.61 -16.23
C GLN A 522 -10.72 -43.06 -14.93
N ALA A 523 -9.41 -43.22 -14.76
CA ALA A 523 -8.64 -42.68 -13.65
C ALA A 523 -7.35 -42.07 -14.18
N GLN A 524 -6.96 -40.91 -13.65
CA GLN A 524 -5.78 -40.17 -14.06
C GLN A 524 -5.05 -39.64 -12.83
N LEU A 525 -3.72 -39.75 -12.84
CA LEU A 525 -2.84 -39.17 -11.85
C LEU A 525 -1.85 -38.23 -12.55
N THR A 526 -1.82 -36.97 -12.14
CA THR A 526 -1.01 -35.93 -12.76
C THR A 526 -0.08 -35.29 -11.73
N TYR A 527 1.22 -35.32 -12.02
CA TYR A 527 2.24 -34.56 -11.31
C TYR A 527 2.38 -33.15 -11.87
N LEU A 528 2.27 -32.16 -10.99
CA LEU A 528 2.32 -30.74 -11.31
C LEU A 528 3.55 -30.11 -10.66
N GLY A 529 4.59 -29.86 -11.45
CA GLY A 529 5.93 -29.47 -10.98
C GLY A 529 6.41 -28.10 -11.45
N VAL A 530 5.53 -27.23 -11.95
CA VAL A 530 5.92 -25.87 -12.38
C VAL A 530 6.03 -24.97 -11.16
N ASN A 531 7.19 -24.33 -11.00
CA ASN A 531 7.51 -23.47 -9.87
C ASN A 531 8.08 -22.11 -10.31
N GLY A 532 7.87 -21.08 -9.49
CA GLY A 532 8.44 -19.74 -9.68
C GLY A 532 8.79 -19.11 -8.33
N LYS A 533 10.03 -18.61 -8.22
CA LYS A 533 10.53 -17.84 -7.08
C LYS A 533 11.24 -16.60 -7.60
N PHE A 534 10.99 -15.44 -6.99
CA PHE A 534 11.62 -14.18 -7.36
C PHE A 534 11.48 -13.16 -6.21
N SER A 535 12.21 -12.05 -6.30
CA SER A 535 12.00 -10.89 -5.43
C SER A 535 11.25 -9.83 -6.24
N ASP A 536 10.18 -9.28 -5.69
CA ASP A 536 9.41 -8.21 -6.35
C ASP A 536 10.14 -6.85 -6.27
N SER A 537 9.55 -5.80 -6.86
CA SER A 537 10.16 -4.45 -6.85
C SER A 537 10.34 -3.86 -5.45
N GLU A 538 9.64 -4.39 -4.44
CA GLU A 538 9.69 -3.96 -3.04
C GLU A 538 10.59 -4.90 -2.18
N ASN A 539 11.38 -5.76 -2.83
CA ASN A 539 12.28 -6.75 -2.23
C ASN A 539 11.59 -7.84 -1.38
N ALA A 540 10.28 -8.05 -1.54
CA ALA A 540 9.59 -9.17 -0.92
C ALA A 540 9.95 -10.48 -1.64
N HIS A 541 10.23 -11.54 -0.90
CA HIS A 541 10.52 -12.85 -1.46
C HIS A 541 9.22 -13.58 -1.79
N VAL A 542 8.93 -13.71 -3.08
CA VAL A 542 7.70 -14.31 -3.60
C VAL A 542 7.96 -15.74 -4.07
N ASN A 543 7.15 -16.67 -3.59
CA ASN A 543 7.18 -18.09 -3.97
C ASN A 543 5.78 -18.57 -4.37
N LEU A 544 5.64 -19.06 -5.60
CA LEU A 544 4.40 -19.66 -6.06
C LEU A 544 4.17 -21.02 -5.39
N LEU A 545 3.01 -21.19 -4.77
CA LEU A 545 2.64 -22.43 -4.07
C LEU A 545 1.93 -23.41 -5.00
N GLY A 546 1.91 -24.68 -4.58
CA GLY A 546 1.28 -25.77 -5.33
C GLY A 546 2.19 -26.45 -6.34
N SER A 547 3.50 -26.16 -6.37
CA SER A 547 4.47 -26.96 -7.11
C SER A 547 4.75 -28.30 -6.42
N ARG A 548 5.19 -29.30 -7.20
CA ARG A 548 5.45 -30.68 -6.74
C ARG A 548 4.23 -31.29 -6.05
N GLN A 549 3.07 -31.17 -6.69
CA GLN A 549 1.80 -31.71 -6.20
C GLN A 549 1.29 -32.83 -7.11
N LEU A 550 0.37 -33.65 -6.58
CA LEU A 550 -0.34 -34.68 -7.32
C LEU A 550 -1.82 -34.31 -7.41
N GLN A 551 -2.35 -34.35 -8.62
CA GLN A 551 -3.77 -34.24 -8.91
C GLN A 551 -4.29 -35.62 -9.33
N SER A 552 -5.29 -36.11 -8.63
CA SER A 552 -6.04 -37.32 -9.00
C SER A 552 -7.36 -36.93 -9.66
N ARG A 553 -7.74 -37.65 -10.70
CA ARG A 553 -9.04 -37.51 -11.38
C ARG A 553 -9.62 -38.91 -11.57
N VAL A 554 -10.85 -39.12 -11.11
CA VAL A 554 -11.57 -40.40 -11.28
C VAL A 554 -12.95 -40.09 -11.81
N GLY A 555 -13.41 -40.84 -12.80
CA GLY A 555 -14.73 -40.60 -13.36
C GLY A 555 -15.17 -41.65 -14.36
N VAL A 556 -16.26 -41.34 -15.05
CA VAL A 556 -16.88 -42.20 -16.05
C VAL A 556 -17.33 -41.37 -17.23
N GLN A 557 -17.15 -41.89 -18.44
CA GLN A 557 -17.61 -41.31 -19.69
C GLN A 557 -18.57 -42.26 -20.39
N ALA A 558 -19.74 -41.78 -20.79
CA ALA A 558 -20.69 -42.50 -21.63
C ALA A 558 -20.59 -41.97 -23.06
N LYS A 559 -20.56 -42.86 -24.05
CA LYS A 559 -20.46 -42.53 -25.48
C LYS A 559 -21.55 -43.26 -26.26
N ALA A 560 -22.10 -42.64 -27.29
CA ALA A 560 -23.00 -43.29 -28.23
C ALA A 560 -22.47 -43.11 -29.66
N GLN A 561 -22.04 -44.19 -30.29
CA GLN A 561 -21.46 -44.16 -31.64
C GLN A 561 -22.55 -44.47 -32.68
N PHE A 562 -22.83 -43.53 -33.57
CA PHE A 562 -23.78 -43.64 -34.67
C PHE A 562 -23.02 -43.77 -35.98
N SER A 563 -23.14 -44.91 -36.66
CA SER A 563 -22.60 -45.10 -38.02
C SER A 563 -23.61 -44.58 -39.05
N LEU A 564 -23.26 -43.54 -39.79
CA LEU A 564 -24.10 -42.90 -40.80
C LEU A 564 -23.68 -43.28 -42.23
N TYR A 565 -24.43 -42.79 -43.22
CA TYR A 565 -24.19 -42.99 -44.64
C TYR A 565 -22.85 -42.36 -45.10
N LYS A 566 -22.16 -42.94 -46.10
CA LYS A 566 -20.88 -42.46 -46.67
C LYS A 566 -19.67 -42.43 -45.71
N ASN A 567 -19.51 -43.44 -44.84
CA ASN A 567 -18.37 -43.57 -43.91
C ASN A 567 -18.20 -42.37 -42.98
N ILE A 568 -19.32 -41.79 -42.54
CA ILE A 568 -19.36 -40.77 -41.50
C ILE A 568 -19.87 -41.42 -40.21
N ALA A 569 -19.21 -41.16 -39.09
CA ALA A 569 -19.73 -41.57 -37.78
C ALA A 569 -19.78 -40.38 -36.82
N ILE A 570 -20.82 -40.33 -36.00
CA ILE A 570 -20.98 -39.29 -34.98
C ILE A 570 -20.99 -39.96 -33.60
N GLU A 571 -20.28 -39.38 -32.65
CA GLU A 571 -20.11 -39.91 -31.31
C GLU A 571 -20.29 -38.80 -30.26
N PRO A 572 -21.54 -38.49 -29.87
CA PRO A 572 -21.78 -37.71 -28.66
C PRO A 572 -21.31 -38.47 -27.42
N PHE A 573 -20.82 -37.71 -26.44
CA PHE A 573 -20.42 -38.25 -25.16
C PHE A 573 -20.66 -37.26 -24.02
N ALA A 574 -20.80 -37.83 -22.83
CA ALA A 574 -20.87 -37.10 -21.58
C ALA A 574 -19.95 -37.78 -20.55
N ALA A 575 -19.29 -37.00 -19.70
CA ALA A 575 -18.48 -37.54 -18.62
C ALA A 575 -18.67 -36.75 -17.33
N VAL A 576 -18.53 -37.46 -16.21
CA VAL A 576 -18.49 -36.88 -14.86
C VAL A 576 -17.23 -37.37 -14.16
N ASN A 577 -16.44 -36.45 -13.62
CA ASN A 577 -15.18 -36.75 -12.96
C ASN A 577 -15.08 -36.01 -11.63
N ALA A 578 -14.55 -36.68 -10.61
CA ALA A 578 -14.10 -36.07 -9.36
C ALA A 578 -12.60 -35.80 -9.44
N LEU A 579 -12.19 -34.57 -9.10
CA LEU A 579 -10.81 -34.14 -9.06
C LEU A 579 -10.40 -33.87 -7.62
N TYR A 580 -9.19 -34.29 -7.26
CA TYR A 580 -8.56 -34.05 -5.97
C TYR A 580 -7.12 -33.56 -6.13
N HIS A 581 -6.78 -32.49 -5.45
CA HIS A 581 -5.43 -31.94 -5.34
C HIS A 581 -4.90 -32.18 -3.93
N ASN A 582 -3.71 -32.79 -3.81
CA ASN A 582 -3.10 -33.02 -2.49
C ASN A 582 -2.56 -31.72 -1.84
N LYS A 583 -2.28 -30.68 -2.62
CA LYS A 583 -1.83 -29.37 -2.15
C LYS A 583 -2.66 -28.26 -2.82
N PRO A 584 -3.03 -27.19 -2.10
CA PRO A 584 -3.67 -26.03 -2.73
C PRO A 584 -2.64 -25.21 -3.52
N PHE A 585 -3.13 -24.49 -4.53
CA PHE A 585 -2.36 -23.44 -5.19
C PHE A 585 -2.42 -22.13 -4.40
N GLY A 586 -1.44 -21.25 -4.59
CA GLY A 586 -1.36 -20.00 -3.84
C GLY A 586 -0.06 -19.25 -4.04
N VAL A 587 0.21 -18.33 -3.12
CA VAL A 587 1.45 -17.57 -3.05
C VAL A 587 1.92 -17.49 -1.60
N GLU A 588 3.24 -17.49 -1.43
CA GLU A 588 3.92 -17.16 -0.19
C GLU A 588 4.79 -15.92 -0.43
N MET A 589 4.64 -14.90 0.42
CA MET A 589 5.45 -13.66 0.38
C MET A 589 6.00 -13.41 1.77
N ASP A 590 7.33 -13.36 1.91
CA ASP A 590 8.04 -13.16 3.19
C ASP A 590 7.53 -14.06 4.34
N GLY A 591 7.19 -15.31 4.04
CA GLY A 591 6.73 -16.31 5.01
C GLY A 591 5.22 -16.36 5.22
N GLU A 592 4.45 -15.39 4.72
CA GLU A 592 2.99 -15.39 4.80
C GLU A 592 2.33 -16.01 3.56
N ARG A 593 1.37 -16.91 3.78
CA ARG A 593 0.72 -17.70 2.73
C ARG A 593 -0.72 -17.29 2.50
N ARG A 594 -1.12 -17.19 1.23
CA ARG A 594 -2.53 -17.10 0.79
C ARG A 594 -2.79 -18.12 -0.30
N VAL A 595 -3.85 -18.90 -0.14
CA VAL A 595 -4.16 -20.05 -1.00
C VAL A 595 -5.55 -19.97 -1.63
N ILE A 596 -5.71 -20.66 -2.75
CA ILE A 596 -7.00 -20.96 -3.37
C ILE A 596 -7.50 -22.27 -2.78
N ASN A 597 -8.71 -22.27 -2.23
CA ASN A 597 -9.30 -23.47 -1.66
C ASN A 597 -9.95 -24.36 -2.74
N ASN A 598 -9.14 -24.93 -3.63
CA ASN A 598 -9.53 -25.73 -4.80
C ASN A 598 -9.16 -27.22 -4.68
N LYS A 599 -9.07 -27.75 -3.46
CA LYS A 599 -8.64 -29.14 -3.23
C LYS A 599 -9.53 -30.18 -3.92
N THR A 600 -10.84 -29.95 -3.96
CA THR A 600 -11.81 -30.85 -4.59
C THR A 600 -12.65 -30.10 -5.61
N ALA A 601 -12.91 -30.74 -6.73
CA ALA A 601 -13.82 -30.23 -7.75
C ALA A 601 -14.56 -31.39 -8.43
N ILE A 602 -15.79 -31.13 -8.84
CA ILE A 602 -16.53 -32.00 -9.76
C ILE A 602 -16.44 -31.38 -11.14
N GLU A 603 -16.09 -32.20 -12.12
CA GLU A 603 -16.06 -31.85 -13.52
C GLU A 603 -17.16 -32.57 -14.29
N SER A 604 -17.92 -31.82 -15.05
CA SER A 604 -18.84 -32.35 -16.06
C SER A 604 -18.35 -31.97 -17.44
N GLN A 605 -18.35 -32.93 -18.35
CA GLN A 605 -17.90 -32.76 -19.73
C GLN A 605 -18.99 -33.24 -20.67
N LEU A 606 -19.23 -32.46 -21.72
CA LEU A 606 -20.09 -32.80 -22.84
C LEU A 606 -19.29 -32.62 -24.12
N GLY A 607 -19.49 -33.50 -25.10
CA GLY A 607 -18.82 -33.35 -26.37
C GLY A 607 -19.43 -34.18 -27.47
N VAL A 608 -18.97 -33.92 -28.69
CA VAL A 608 -19.32 -34.67 -29.88
C VAL A 608 -18.09 -34.83 -30.75
N ALA A 609 -17.83 -36.06 -31.20
CA ALA A 609 -16.83 -36.34 -32.22
C ALA A 609 -17.52 -36.72 -33.54
N VAL A 610 -16.98 -36.24 -34.67
CA VAL A 610 -17.44 -36.53 -36.01
C VAL A 610 -16.26 -37.10 -36.80
N LYS A 611 -16.42 -38.34 -37.27
CA LYS A 611 -15.43 -39.10 -38.03
C LYS A 611 -15.81 -39.04 -39.50
N ILE A 612 -14.89 -38.64 -40.37
CA ILE A 612 -15.11 -38.45 -41.81
C ILE A 612 -14.12 -39.33 -42.58
N LYS A 613 -14.65 -40.29 -43.35
CA LYS A 613 -13.87 -41.19 -44.23
C LYS A 613 -12.71 -41.90 -43.50
N SER A 614 -12.88 -42.18 -42.21
CA SER A 614 -11.88 -42.78 -41.31
C SER A 614 -10.56 -42.02 -41.12
N HIS A 615 -10.22 -41.00 -41.90
CA HIS A 615 -8.93 -40.29 -41.80
C HIS A 615 -9.00 -39.02 -40.94
N LEU A 616 -10.17 -38.39 -40.87
CA LEU A 616 -10.34 -37.10 -40.21
C LEU A 616 -11.36 -37.20 -39.08
N THR A 617 -10.99 -36.79 -37.88
CA THR A 617 -11.89 -36.67 -36.73
C THR A 617 -11.91 -35.24 -36.24
N LEU A 618 -13.11 -34.67 -36.14
CA LEU A 618 -13.38 -33.37 -35.56
C LEU A 618 -14.11 -33.57 -34.24
N GLN A 619 -13.64 -32.94 -33.17
CA GLN A 619 -14.27 -33.04 -31.86
C GLN A 619 -14.49 -31.66 -31.26
N ALA A 620 -15.67 -31.44 -30.71
CA ALA A 620 -15.99 -30.27 -29.92
C ALA A 620 -16.35 -30.70 -28.51
N THR A 621 -15.79 -30.02 -27.51
CA THR A 621 -16.04 -30.33 -26.10
C THR A 621 -16.33 -29.08 -25.28
N PHE A 622 -17.18 -29.23 -24.28
CA PHE A 622 -17.46 -28.25 -23.25
C PHE A 622 -17.25 -28.89 -21.88
N ASN A 623 -16.37 -28.31 -21.08
CA ASN A 623 -16.01 -28.76 -19.75
C ASN A 623 -16.43 -27.70 -18.72
N ARG A 624 -17.10 -28.13 -17.65
CA ARG A 624 -17.41 -27.30 -16.49
C ARG A 624 -16.85 -27.95 -15.24
N GLN A 625 -15.99 -27.23 -14.53
CA GLN A 625 -15.46 -27.62 -13.22
C GLN A 625 -16.07 -26.74 -12.14
N THR A 626 -16.59 -27.36 -11.08
CA THR A 626 -17.20 -26.67 -9.94
C THR A 626 -16.63 -27.21 -8.64
N GLY A 627 -16.13 -26.31 -7.79
CA GLY A 627 -15.72 -26.57 -6.42
C GLY A 627 -16.19 -25.43 -5.51
N LYS A 628 -15.93 -25.53 -4.20
CA LYS A 628 -16.43 -24.56 -3.20
C LYS A 628 -15.98 -23.12 -3.47
N HIS A 629 -14.75 -22.94 -3.94
CA HIS A 629 -14.10 -21.63 -4.16
C HIS A 629 -13.50 -21.52 -5.57
N HIS A 630 -14.02 -22.30 -6.51
CA HIS A 630 -13.46 -22.40 -7.86
C HIS A 630 -14.54 -22.80 -8.86
N GLN A 631 -14.65 -22.05 -9.94
CA GLN A 631 -15.50 -22.41 -11.08
C GLN A 631 -14.73 -22.18 -12.37
N THR A 632 -14.78 -23.15 -13.29
CA THR A 632 -14.16 -23.02 -14.60
C THR A 632 -15.09 -23.56 -15.69
N LYS A 633 -15.14 -22.87 -16.82
CA LYS A 633 -15.79 -23.29 -18.06
C LYS A 633 -14.75 -23.28 -19.17
N GLN A 634 -14.72 -24.31 -20.00
CA GLN A 634 -13.78 -24.39 -21.11
C GLN A 634 -14.44 -25.06 -22.31
N GLY A 635 -14.32 -24.42 -23.47
CA GLY A 635 -14.53 -25.04 -24.76
C GLY A 635 -13.20 -25.56 -25.33
N ALA A 636 -13.24 -26.67 -26.05
CA ALA A 636 -12.12 -27.08 -26.89
C ALA A 636 -12.60 -27.63 -28.23
N LEU A 637 -11.82 -27.34 -29.27
CA LEU A 637 -11.95 -27.91 -30.60
C LEU A 637 -10.69 -28.73 -30.88
N ASN A 638 -10.88 -30.00 -31.20
CA ASN A 638 -9.81 -30.92 -31.54
C ASN A 638 -9.98 -31.41 -32.97
N LEU A 639 -8.89 -31.40 -33.72
CA LEU A 639 -8.77 -31.91 -35.08
C LEU A 639 -7.75 -33.04 -35.04
N GLN A 640 -8.11 -34.20 -35.56
CA GLN A 640 -7.23 -35.35 -35.65
C GLN A 640 -7.19 -35.86 -37.09
N TRP A 641 -5.99 -36.08 -37.60
CA TRP A 641 -5.73 -36.65 -38.91
C TRP A 641 -4.96 -37.95 -38.74
N THR A 642 -5.41 -39.03 -39.37
CA THR A 642 -4.73 -40.34 -39.37
C THR A 642 -4.32 -40.73 -40.79
N PHE A 643 -3.07 -41.16 -40.96
CA PHE A 643 -2.49 -41.53 -42.24
C PHE A 643 -1.60 -42.78 -42.15
#